data_AF-A0A097QWJ3-F1
#
_entry.id   AF-A0A097QWJ3-F1
#
_cell.length_a   1.000
_cell.length_b   1.000
_cell.length_c   1.000
_cell.angle_alpha   90.00
_cell.angle_beta   90.00
_cell.angle_gamma   90.00
#
_symmetry.space_group_name_H-M   'P 1'
#
loop_
_entity.id
_entity.type
_entity.pdbx_description
1 polymer ?
#
loop_
_entity_poly.entity_id
_entity_poly.type
_entity_poly.pdbx_seq_one_letter_code
_entity_poly.pdbx_strand_id
1 'polypeptide(L)'
;MKWTPELARKLPRETLIDYIIEALGRMGFKNYERVSDQNRWGIDIVAIRDDPIAGMEKLVIKIHTDSLASSKDISVFGDLLDKYKADRGILIAPIGFTKDARTTVAREYRGRIVMWDAEKLAQTFLNYGIEAPEIEEKTDEEKEEKSPLNEFELDAPLLHDFSPEEVMRLISKKASGRYPIKPDEMKIKSMKVSLTGAYILSWSVEEKNERDRAVVFSKEEIVPKASSSELSTQVKKALLNDSAVIKATEREVINKISPSEAVVILKERLARELGVPEGQVRIQDRKKVYIPETVEVELQVGKNEGKARVNPITGDVEFEIEPLPEEFFREKVQEIVKKRIGEEPETIEFSEKDGKVKITGKTKRFTFTFKFNAYTGKILLAETTMTDEALKELLQGTYPDGEVLSLEKGKKVAVADVRLEDGVAVVEVNLENGELKEVRRLPSPEEALENAKRVIEENFPLKGLKVTESRVIEHKFLELDLEGEGGKAVVKIDGATRDVLDYAVEITPEKAVELVKEKYPDFNVRDVKENEASYNITAENDRHAVKIKVTKDGKMIEETERVLREDVAREIAVKRIKEIDETAELRSLKLEDDWVAEFQGGTKVGKLVLDRVTGEVKEEDVLFTEVALENSFHEHIRKVYGETELRTEKLTHYKDQNYIHIKVAGKDYFYYARIDTRTGKIISQDRAPMRGLTAKLKQLQLENKYK
;
A
#
# COMPACT_ATOMS: atom_id res chain seq x y z
N MET A 1 14.84 5.64 25.81
CA MET A 1 13.72 5.85 26.75
C MET A 1 12.61 4.86 26.40
N LYS A 2 11.79 4.37 27.34
CA LYS A 2 10.63 3.52 27.02
C LYS A 2 9.39 4.40 26.87
N TRP A 3 8.47 4.04 25.97
CA TRP A 3 7.17 4.70 25.91
C TRP A 3 6.41 4.53 27.23
N THR A 4 5.90 5.64 27.76
CA THR A 4 4.99 5.65 28.91
C THR A 4 3.65 6.29 28.52
N PRO A 5 2.55 5.99 29.24
CA PRO A 5 1.27 6.64 29.00
C PRO A 5 1.37 8.17 29.13
N GLU A 6 2.20 8.67 30.05
CA GLU A 6 2.43 10.10 30.24
C GLU A 6 3.08 10.74 29.02
N LEU A 7 4.06 10.06 28.41
CA LEU A 7 4.70 10.49 27.16
C LEU A 7 3.68 10.58 26.03
N ALA A 8 2.83 9.56 25.87
CA ALA A 8 1.79 9.52 24.84
C ALA A 8 0.73 10.62 25.01
N ARG A 9 0.44 11.05 26.26
CA ARG A 9 -0.49 12.17 26.54
C ARG A 9 0.11 13.53 26.19
N LYS A 10 1.41 13.70 26.38
CA LYS A 10 2.11 15.00 26.20
C LYS A 10 2.42 15.31 24.74
N LEU A 11 2.32 14.33 23.84
CA LEU A 11 2.64 14.53 22.43
C LEU A 11 1.64 15.44 21.72
N PRO A 12 2.11 16.42 20.93
CA PRO A 12 1.25 17.15 20.01
C PRO A 12 0.54 16.18 19.06
N ARG A 13 -0.71 16.48 18.70
CA ARG A 13 -1.52 15.67 17.79
C ARG A 13 -0.78 15.33 16.48
N GLU A 14 -0.10 16.33 15.92
CA GLU A 14 0.72 16.21 14.71
C GLU A 14 1.81 15.14 14.84
N THR A 15 2.55 15.18 15.93
CA THR A 15 3.59 14.19 16.24
C THR A 15 2.99 12.82 16.53
N LEU A 16 1.80 12.77 17.15
CA LEU A 16 1.09 11.51 17.39
C LEU A 16 0.70 10.85 16.06
N ILE A 17 0.24 11.62 15.06
CA ILE A 17 -0.08 11.12 13.71
C ILE A 17 1.13 10.42 13.10
N ASP A 18 2.31 11.05 13.17
CA ASP A 18 3.53 10.51 12.58
C ASP A 18 3.92 9.17 13.21
N TYR A 19 3.85 9.05 14.55
CA TYR A 19 4.12 7.80 15.26
C TYR A 19 3.07 6.71 15.01
N ILE A 20 1.80 7.08 14.87
CA ILE A 20 0.74 6.13 14.52
C ILE A 20 0.96 5.59 13.10
N ILE A 21 1.32 6.47 12.16
CA ILE A 21 1.65 6.09 10.79
C ILE A 21 2.81 5.11 10.76
N GLU A 22 3.88 5.38 11.52
CA GLU A 22 5.01 4.46 11.63
C GLU A 22 4.59 3.11 12.24
N ALA A 23 3.78 3.13 13.30
CA ALA A 23 3.23 1.92 13.91
C ALA A 23 2.38 1.10 12.93
N LEU A 24 1.52 1.74 12.14
CA LEU A 24 0.70 1.08 11.12
C LEU A 24 1.57 0.41 10.05
N GLY A 25 2.66 1.05 9.63
CA GLY A 25 3.64 0.44 8.72
C GLY A 25 4.21 -0.86 9.28
N ARG A 26 4.63 -0.84 10.56
CA ARG A 26 5.15 -2.05 11.25
C ARG A 26 4.08 -3.11 11.55
N MET A 27 2.81 -2.71 11.60
CA MET A 27 1.65 -3.61 11.73
C MET A 27 1.26 -4.30 10.40
N GLY A 28 1.94 -3.99 9.30
CA GLY A 28 1.71 -4.59 7.98
C GLY A 28 0.65 -3.90 7.13
N PHE A 29 0.23 -2.66 7.46
CA PHE A 29 -0.62 -1.87 6.58
C PHE A 29 0.18 -1.39 5.35
N LYS A 30 -0.23 -1.83 4.15
CA LYS A 30 0.50 -1.55 2.90
C LYS A 30 0.26 -0.14 2.36
N ASN A 31 -0.92 0.42 2.62
CA ASN A 31 -1.29 1.78 2.24
C ASN A 31 -1.83 2.52 3.46
N TYR A 32 -1.19 3.61 3.86
CA TYR A 32 -1.71 4.51 4.89
C TYR A 32 -1.47 5.95 4.43
N GLU A 33 -2.48 6.79 4.56
CA GLU A 33 -2.42 8.19 4.13
C GLU A 33 -2.90 9.10 5.25
N ARG A 34 -2.11 10.16 5.49
CA ARG A 34 -2.50 11.27 6.34
C ARG A 34 -3.52 12.14 5.60
N VAL A 35 -4.66 12.39 6.23
CA VAL A 35 -5.70 13.24 5.63
C VAL A 35 -5.31 14.71 5.76
N SER A 36 -5.21 15.40 4.61
CA SER A 36 -4.65 16.75 4.48
C SER A 36 -5.57 17.89 4.94
N ASP A 37 -6.88 17.66 5.07
CA ASP A 37 -7.86 18.67 5.52
C ASP A 37 -8.87 18.09 6.51
N GLN A 38 -8.50 18.07 7.79
CA GLN A 38 -9.35 17.49 8.83
C GLN A 38 -10.71 18.22 8.96
N ASN A 39 -10.77 19.52 8.74
CA ASN A 39 -12.00 20.30 8.87
C ASN A 39 -13.07 19.88 7.85
N ARG A 40 -12.63 19.35 6.70
CA ARG A 40 -13.50 18.84 5.65
C ARG A 40 -13.85 17.36 5.80
N TRP A 41 -12.91 16.55 6.30
CA TRP A 41 -13.02 15.09 6.29
C TRP A 41 -13.34 14.46 7.66
N GLY A 42 -13.03 15.14 8.77
CA GLY A 42 -13.37 14.71 10.13
C GLY A 42 -12.56 13.54 10.70
N ILE A 43 -11.54 13.08 9.96
CA ILE A 43 -10.67 11.94 10.28
C ILE A 43 -9.19 12.34 10.03
N ASP A 44 -8.26 11.58 10.62
CA ASP A 44 -6.83 11.90 10.62
C ASP A 44 -6.02 11.00 9.68
N ILE A 45 -6.32 9.70 9.67
CA ILE A 45 -5.58 8.70 8.89
C ILE A 45 -6.56 7.72 8.26
N VAL A 46 -6.29 7.31 7.02
CA VAL A 46 -6.91 6.14 6.37
C VAL A 46 -5.84 5.11 6.13
N ALA A 47 -6.08 3.86 6.50
CA ALA A 47 -5.14 2.76 6.27
C ALA A 47 -5.85 1.55 5.67
N ILE A 48 -5.15 0.81 4.81
CA ILE A 48 -5.65 -0.38 4.14
C ILE A 48 -4.60 -1.49 4.29
N ARG A 49 -5.06 -2.67 4.70
CA ARG A 49 -4.26 -3.90 4.79
C ARG A 49 -4.97 -5.03 4.08
N ASP A 50 -4.21 -5.95 3.53
CA ASP A 50 -4.73 -7.21 3.03
C ASP A 50 -4.75 -8.22 4.20
N ASP A 51 -5.93 -8.49 4.75
CA ASP A 51 -6.12 -9.45 5.83
C ASP A 51 -6.24 -10.88 5.25
N PRO A 52 -5.44 -11.86 5.72
CA PRO A 52 -5.44 -13.21 5.16
C PRO A 52 -6.78 -13.95 5.28
N ILE A 53 -7.67 -13.51 6.18
CA ILE A 53 -8.95 -14.17 6.50
C ILE A 53 -10.12 -13.41 5.87
N ALA A 54 -10.08 -12.07 5.89
CA ALA A 54 -11.21 -11.22 5.49
C ALA A 54 -11.03 -10.49 4.15
N GLY A 55 -9.84 -10.57 3.53
CA GLY A 55 -9.48 -9.78 2.35
C GLY A 55 -9.08 -8.34 2.72
N MET A 56 -9.32 -7.39 1.81
CA MET A 56 -8.91 -5.99 2.01
C MET A 56 -9.67 -5.33 3.17
N GLU A 57 -8.97 -5.02 4.27
CA GLU A 57 -9.49 -4.32 5.44
C GLU A 57 -9.18 -2.83 5.35
N LYS A 58 -10.22 -1.98 5.35
CA LYS A 58 -10.11 -0.52 5.41
C LYS A 58 -10.34 -0.01 6.83
N LEU A 59 -9.31 0.64 7.36
CA LEU A 59 -9.27 1.26 8.68
C LEU A 59 -9.30 2.78 8.57
N VAL A 60 -10.06 3.42 9.46
CA VAL A 60 -10.07 4.88 9.62
C VAL A 60 -9.68 5.24 11.04
N ILE A 61 -8.83 6.25 11.21
CA ILE A 61 -8.36 6.68 12.53
C ILE A 61 -8.70 8.16 12.74
N LYS A 62 -9.18 8.46 13.94
CA LYS A 62 -9.41 9.83 14.42
C LYS A 62 -8.71 10.06 15.76
N ILE A 63 -8.10 11.22 15.93
CA ILE A 63 -7.37 11.61 17.13
C ILE A 63 -8.09 12.77 17.82
N HIS A 64 -8.40 12.57 19.09
CA HIS A 64 -9.08 13.51 19.97
C HIS A 64 -8.16 13.87 21.14
N THR A 65 -7.58 15.07 21.10
CA THR A 65 -6.57 15.51 22.08
C THR A 65 -7.09 16.51 23.11
N ASP A 66 -8.26 17.12 22.90
CA ASP A 66 -8.63 18.35 23.62
C ASP A 66 -9.33 18.08 24.96
N SER A 67 -9.92 16.88 25.13
CA SER A 67 -10.66 16.49 26.33
C SER A 67 -10.84 14.97 26.41
N LEU A 68 -11.54 14.48 27.45
CA LEU A 68 -12.03 13.10 27.47
C LEU A 68 -13.06 12.89 26.36
N ALA A 69 -12.92 11.82 25.58
CA ALA A 69 -13.90 11.48 24.55
C ALA A 69 -15.23 10.99 25.18
N SER A 70 -16.34 11.59 24.76
CA SER A 70 -17.70 11.35 25.22
C SER A 70 -18.47 10.36 24.33
N SER A 71 -19.64 9.90 24.78
CA SER A 71 -20.53 9.08 23.93
C SER A 71 -20.92 9.78 22.62
N LYS A 72 -21.04 11.12 22.62
CA LYS A 72 -21.28 11.92 21.41
C LYS A 72 -20.14 11.80 20.41
N ASP A 73 -18.89 11.78 20.88
CA ASP A 73 -17.71 11.65 20.01
C ASP A 73 -17.64 10.26 19.38
N ILE A 74 -18.07 9.22 20.11
CA ILE A 74 -18.21 7.86 19.59
C ILE A 74 -19.26 7.79 18.48
N SER A 75 -20.44 8.37 18.68
CA SER A 75 -21.50 8.38 17.66
C SER A 75 -21.05 9.13 16.40
N VAL A 76 -20.45 10.32 16.56
CA VAL A 76 -19.91 11.09 15.43
C VAL A 76 -18.82 10.30 14.69
N PHE A 77 -17.98 9.56 15.41
CA PHE A 77 -16.98 8.71 14.77
C PHE A 77 -17.61 7.50 14.06
N GLY A 78 -18.66 6.90 14.63
CA GLY A 78 -19.46 5.86 13.99
C GLY A 78 -20.02 6.31 12.63
N ASP A 79 -20.63 7.49 12.58
CA ASP A 79 -21.15 8.08 11.34
C ASP A 79 -20.04 8.28 10.28
N LEU A 80 -18.83 8.61 10.71
CA LEU A 80 -17.67 8.73 9.82
C LEU A 80 -17.24 7.36 9.26
N LEU A 81 -17.32 6.29 10.03
CA LEU A 81 -17.04 4.93 9.52
C LEU A 81 -18.03 4.52 8.43
N ASP A 82 -19.32 4.82 8.62
CA ASP A 82 -20.34 4.57 7.60
C ASP A 82 -20.11 5.42 6.35
N LYS A 83 -19.82 6.71 6.52
CA LYS A 83 -19.51 7.64 5.41
C LYS A 83 -18.33 7.17 4.57
N TYR A 84 -17.27 6.66 5.20
CA TYR A 84 -16.07 6.20 4.51
C TYR A 84 -16.08 4.72 4.14
N LYS A 85 -17.17 3.99 4.42
CA LYS A 85 -17.28 2.54 4.23
C LYS A 85 -16.07 1.80 4.81
N ALA A 86 -15.68 2.16 6.03
CA ALA A 86 -14.58 1.53 6.74
C ALA A 86 -15.08 0.28 7.48
N ASP A 87 -14.31 -0.80 7.41
CA ASP A 87 -14.62 -2.05 8.12
C ASP A 87 -14.46 -1.85 9.63
N ARG A 88 -13.43 -1.09 10.02
CA ARG A 88 -13.15 -0.72 11.41
C ARG A 88 -12.63 0.71 11.56
N GLY A 89 -12.77 1.23 12.78
CA GLY A 89 -12.25 2.53 13.17
C GLY A 89 -11.44 2.49 14.46
N ILE A 90 -10.37 3.28 14.54
CA ILE A 90 -9.66 3.54 15.79
C ILE A 90 -9.93 4.99 16.21
N LEU A 91 -10.59 5.15 17.36
CA LEU A 91 -10.67 6.45 18.01
C LEU A 91 -9.56 6.53 19.06
N ILE A 92 -8.68 7.52 18.90
CA ILE A 92 -7.54 7.73 19.76
C ILE A 92 -7.83 8.93 20.64
N ALA A 93 -7.85 8.73 21.96
CA ALA A 93 -8.02 9.79 22.94
C ALA A 93 -6.98 9.65 24.05
N PRO A 94 -5.80 10.30 23.94
CA PRO A 94 -4.72 10.15 24.92
C PRO A 94 -5.14 10.52 26.35
N ILE A 95 -6.00 11.54 26.50
CA ILE A 95 -6.57 11.96 27.80
C ILE A 95 -7.51 10.88 28.37
N GLY A 96 -8.15 10.09 27.51
CA GLY A 96 -8.99 8.95 27.87
C GLY A 96 -10.44 9.07 27.40
N PHE A 97 -11.26 8.11 27.85
CA PHE A 97 -12.67 7.98 27.48
C PHE A 97 -13.56 8.03 28.73
N THR A 98 -14.68 8.73 28.62
CA THR A 98 -15.75 8.73 29.64
C THR A 98 -16.40 7.34 29.79
N LYS A 99 -17.07 7.11 30.93
CA LYS A 99 -17.70 5.81 31.24
C LYS A 99 -18.86 5.49 30.29
N ASP A 100 -19.62 6.51 29.89
CA ASP A 100 -20.70 6.40 28.90
C ASP A 100 -20.14 6.10 27.51
N ALA A 101 -19.05 6.74 27.06
CA ALA A 101 -18.40 6.40 25.78
C ALA A 101 -18.01 4.92 25.69
N ARG A 102 -17.39 4.37 26.75
CA ARG A 102 -17.02 2.94 26.81
C ARG A 102 -18.26 2.04 26.73
N THR A 103 -19.36 2.46 27.36
CA THR A 103 -20.64 1.73 27.32
C THR A 103 -21.26 1.77 25.92
N THR A 104 -21.22 2.91 25.24
CA THR A 104 -21.70 3.08 23.86
C THR A 104 -20.93 2.19 22.89
N VAL A 105 -19.59 2.16 22.94
CA VAL A 105 -18.79 1.25 22.09
C VAL A 105 -19.15 -0.21 22.34
N ALA A 106 -19.31 -0.62 23.61
CA ALA A 106 -19.62 -2.00 23.95
C ALA A 106 -21.02 -2.46 23.50
N ARG A 107 -21.99 -1.54 23.43
CA ARG A 107 -23.39 -1.83 23.06
C ARG A 107 -23.66 -1.68 21.56
N GLU A 108 -23.17 -0.60 20.95
CA GLU A 108 -23.59 -0.17 19.61
C GLU A 108 -22.50 -0.38 18.54
N TYR A 109 -21.22 -0.31 18.91
CA TYR A 109 -20.09 -0.34 17.96
C TYR A 109 -19.07 -1.44 18.27
N ARG A 110 -19.51 -2.53 18.91
CA ARG A 110 -18.63 -3.60 19.41
C ARG A 110 -17.85 -4.24 18.25
N GLY A 111 -16.52 -4.22 18.34
CA GLY A 111 -15.64 -4.77 17.31
C GLY A 111 -15.53 -3.91 16.04
N ARG A 112 -16.30 -2.82 15.95
CA ARG A 112 -16.28 -1.84 14.86
C ARG A 112 -15.45 -0.60 15.21
N ILE A 113 -15.58 -0.10 16.43
CA ILE A 113 -14.72 0.97 16.97
C ILE A 113 -13.78 0.38 18.03
N VAL A 114 -12.49 0.64 17.86
CA VAL A 114 -11.43 0.33 18.81
C VAL A 114 -10.99 1.63 19.48
N MET A 115 -10.98 1.64 20.81
CA MET A 115 -10.58 2.81 21.60
C MET A 115 -9.12 2.68 22.02
N TRP A 116 -8.30 3.67 21.69
CA TRP A 116 -6.91 3.76 22.15
C TRP A 116 -6.76 4.96 23.07
N ASP A 117 -6.49 4.69 24.33
CA ASP A 117 -6.03 5.70 25.29
C ASP A 117 -4.50 5.71 25.34
N ALA A 118 -3.94 6.55 26.21
CA ALA A 118 -2.49 6.67 26.36
C ALA A 118 -1.78 5.37 26.77
N GLU A 119 -2.43 4.52 27.58
CA GLU A 119 -1.87 3.21 27.93
C GLU A 119 -1.80 2.32 26.70
N LYS A 120 -2.88 2.28 25.92
CA LYS A 120 -2.90 1.48 24.71
C LYS A 120 -1.91 1.99 23.66
N LEU A 121 -1.77 3.31 23.51
CA LEU A 121 -0.78 3.93 22.62
C LEU A 121 0.65 3.55 23.01
N ALA A 122 1.03 3.76 24.28
CA ALA A 122 2.36 3.44 24.76
C ALA A 122 2.68 1.94 24.59
N GLN A 123 1.72 1.06 24.89
CA GLN A 123 1.87 -0.37 24.69
C GLN A 123 2.02 -0.74 23.22
N THR A 124 1.20 -0.16 22.33
CA THR A 124 1.30 -0.40 20.88
C THR A 124 2.69 0.02 20.38
N PHE A 125 3.14 1.22 20.72
CA PHE A 125 4.44 1.72 20.30
C PHE A 125 5.59 0.85 20.81
N LEU A 126 5.53 0.35 22.06
CA LEU A 126 6.51 -0.62 22.57
C LEU A 126 6.49 -1.94 21.80
N ASN A 127 5.31 -2.51 21.57
CA ASN A 127 5.16 -3.81 20.91
C ASN A 127 5.71 -3.80 19.48
N TYR A 128 5.55 -2.67 18.78
CA TYR A 128 6.05 -2.50 17.43
C TYR A 128 7.44 -1.84 17.38
N GLY A 129 8.11 -1.66 18.53
CA GLY A 129 9.47 -1.14 18.61
C GLY A 129 9.63 0.30 18.11
N ILE A 130 8.57 1.11 18.14
CA ILE A 130 8.63 2.52 17.78
C ILE A 130 9.53 3.22 18.79
N GLU A 131 10.53 3.95 18.31
CA GLU A 131 11.44 4.67 19.18
C GLU A 131 10.68 5.77 19.92
N ALA A 132 10.75 5.74 21.25
CA ALA A 132 10.20 6.81 22.06
C ALA A 132 10.96 8.09 21.71
N PRO A 133 10.27 9.21 21.40
CA PRO A 133 10.95 10.47 21.21
C PRO A 133 11.84 10.75 22.42
N GLU A 134 13.04 11.24 22.16
CA GLU A 134 13.74 12.08 23.13
C GLU A 134 12.94 13.39 23.22
N ILE A 135 11.75 13.32 23.82
CA ILE A 135 11.26 14.47 24.54
C ILE A 135 12.30 14.58 25.63
N GLU A 136 13.16 15.60 25.57
CA GLU A 136 13.87 16.04 26.76
C GLU A 136 12.84 15.92 27.87
N GLU A 137 13.09 15.08 28.87
CA GLU A 137 12.37 15.20 30.11
C GLU A 137 12.56 16.66 30.46
N LYS A 138 11.55 17.48 30.16
CA LYS A 138 11.10 18.48 31.09
C LYS A 138 10.74 17.65 32.30
N THR A 139 11.77 17.24 33.04
CA THR A 139 11.72 17.25 34.48
C THR A 139 10.90 18.48 34.80
N ASP A 140 9.79 18.28 35.50
CA ASP A 140 9.05 19.34 36.16
C ASP A 140 9.92 19.99 37.28
N GLU A 141 11.22 20.16 36.99
CA GLU A 141 12.27 20.96 37.60
C GLU A 141 12.80 21.99 36.59
N GLU A 142 12.00 22.42 35.59
CA GLU A 142 11.96 23.86 35.37
C GLU A 142 11.32 24.44 36.64
N LYS A 143 12.17 24.64 37.68
CA LYS A 143 12.03 25.85 38.51
C LYS A 143 11.60 26.91 37.51
N GLU A 144 10.45 27.55 37.70
CA GLU A 144 10.18 28.82 37.02
C GLU A 144 11.52 29.56 37.09
N GLU A 145 12.23 29.62 35.95
CA GLU A 145 13.53 30.26 35.90
C GLU A 145 13.16 31.67 36.27
N LYS A 146 13.41 32.04 37.54
CA LYS A 146 13.06 33.35 38.06
C LYS A 146 13.62 34.29 37.01
N SER A 147 12.71 35.02 36.37
CA SER A 147 13.08 35.97 35.34
C SER A 147 14.29 36.74 35.87
N PRO A 148 15.40 36.86 35.11
CA PRO A 148 16.60 37.56 35.58
C PRO A 148 16.36 39.07 35.78
N LEU A 149 15.11 39.50 35.60
CA LEU A 149 14.61 40.84 35.77
C LEU A 149 14.09 41.02 37.19
N ASN A 150 14.58 42.05 37.86
CA ASN A 150 14.07 42.51 39.13
C ASN A 150 13.05 43.62 38.91
N GLU A 151 12.10 43.74 39.83
CA GLU A 151 11.18 44.88 39.86
C GLU A 151 11.88 46.09 40.49
N PHE A 152 11.89 47.20 39.77
CA PHE A 152 12.35 48.49 40.25
C PHE A 152 11.17 49.45 40.37
N GLU A 153 10.89 49.89 41.59
CA GLU A 153 9.96 50.99 41.84
C GLU A 153 10.61 52.34 41.50
N LEU A 154 9.92 53.14 40.70
CA LEU A 154 10.31 54.48 40.31
C LEU A 154 9.60 55.52 41.17
N ASP A 155 10.30 56.58 41.55
CA ASP A 155 9.79 57.75 42.29
C ASP A 155 8.87 58.65 41.45
N ALA A 156 8.64 58.30 40.19
CA ALA A 156 7.79 59.00 39.25
C ALA A 156 7.21 58.02 38.21
N PRO A 157 6.04 58.32 37.62
CA PRO A 157 5.44 57.49 36.59
C PRO A 157 6.22 57.55 35.26
N LEU A 158 6.00 56.58 34.39
CA LEU A 158 6.51 56.61 33.02
C LEU A 158 5.62 57.48 32.11
N LEU A 159 6.24 58.20 31.18
CA LEU A 159 5.52 58.88 30.10
C LEU A 159 5.11 57.88 29.00
N HIS A 160 5.99 56.94 28.64
CA HIS A 160 5.72 55.86 27.69
C HIS A 160 5.73 54.51 28.41
N ASP A 161 4.76 53.65 28.09
CA ASP A 161 4.68 52.32 28.67
C ASP A 161 5.91 51.48 28.31
N PHE A 162 6.40 50.70 29.27
CA PHE A 162 7.53 49.81 29.09
C PHE A 162 7.16 48.42 29.61
N SER A 163 7.41 47.40 28.81
CA SER A 163 7.31 46.01 29.24
C SER A 163 8.41 45.17 28.59
N PRO A 164 9.09 44.29 29.35
CA PRO A 164 10.08 43.37 28.80
C PRO A 164 9.51 42.46 27.70
N GLU A 165 8.24 42.08 27.79
CA GLU A 165 7.56 41.23 26.82
C GLU A 165 7.47 41.92 25.45
N GLU A 166 7.14 43.21 25.44
CA GLU A 166 7.09 44.00 24.21
C GLU A 166 8.49 44.21 23.60
N VAL A 167 9.51 44.45 24.45
CA VAL A 167 10.91 44.52 24.02
C VAL A 167 11.34 43.20 23.37
N MET A 168 11.03 42.06 24.00
CA MET A 168 11.33 40.74 23.45
C MET A 168 10.60 40.46 22.15
N ARG A 169 9.35 40.91 22.01
CA ARG A 169 8.59 40.80 20.76
C ARG A 169 9.26 41.55 19.62
N LEU A 170 9.73 42.77 19.87
CA LEU A 170 10.44 43.60 18.89
C LEU A 170 11.78 42.98 18.48
N ILE A 171 12.57 42.52 19.47
CA ILE A 171 13.83 41.80 19.24
C ILE A 171 13.60 40.55 18.41
N SER A 172 12.63 39.72 18.81
CA SER A 172 12.36 38.44 18.14
C SER A 172 11.97 38.65 16.68
N LYS A 173 11.11 39.65 16.41
CA LYS A 173 10.71 40.01 15.05
C LYS A 173 11.92 40.43 14.20
N LYS A 174 12.86 41.21 14.76
CA LYS A 174 14.07 41.64 14.05
C LYS A 174 15.04 40.47 13.83
N ALA A 175 15.25 39.63 14.83
CA ALA A 175 16.14 38.47 14.78
C ALA A 175 15.67 37.45 13.75
N SER A 176 14.41 37.02 13.79
CA SER A 176 13.84 36.05 12.84
C SER A 176 13.77 36.58 11.40
N GLY A 177 13.74 37.90 11.21
CA GLY A 177 13.76 38.51 9.88
C GLY A 177 15.14 38.54 9.21
N ARG A 178 16.22 38.47 9.99
CA ARG A 178 17.61 38.55 9.49
C ARG A 178 18.36 37.22 9.61
N TYR A 179 18.01 36.39 10.59
CA TYR A 179 18.68 35.14 10.93
C TYR A 179 17.65 34.01 11.02
N PRO A 180 18.05 32.74 10.81
CA PRO A 180 17.16 31.59 10.96
C PRO A 180 16.88 31.24 12.43
N ILE A 181 16.64 32.23 13.29
CA ILE A 181 16.42 32.09 14.74
C ILE A 181 14.93 32.20 15.01
N LYS A 182 14.36 31.25 15.76
CA LYS A 182 12.95 31.32 16.16
C LYS A 182 12.77 32.06 17.50
N PRO A 183 11.62 32.71 17.74
CA PRO A 183 11.36 33.43 19.00
C PRO A 183 11.52 32.60 20.27
N ASP A 184 11.15 31.32 20.23
CA ASP A 184 11.25 30.37 21.34
C ASP A 184 12.69 29.94 21.66
N GLU A 185 13.64 30.27 20.79
CA GLU A 185 15.07 29.98 20.98
C GLU A 185 15.82 31.11 21.70
N MET A 186 15.13 32.20 22.07
CA MET A 186 15.70 33.38 22.71
C MET A 186 15.20 33.56 24.15
N LYS A 187 16.13 33.75 25.09
CA LYS A 187 15.86 34.09 26.50
C LYS A 187 16.62 35.35 26.89
N ILE A 188 16.04 36.21 27.73
CA ILE A 188 16.76 37.35 28.30
C ILE A 188 17.77 36.82 29.31
N LYS A 189 19.03 37.23 29.18
CA LYS A 189 20.08 37.01 30.18
C LYS A 189 20.24 38.26 31.06
N SER A 190 20.26 39.44 30.44
CA SER A 190 20.30 40.73 31.13
C SER A 190 19.52 41.79 30.36
N MET A 191 18.93 42.75 31.08
CA MET A 191 18.24 43.90 30.49
C MET A 191 18.57 45.17 31.26
N LYS A 192 19.26 46.11 30.62
CA LYS A 192 19.56 47.43 31.16
C LYS A 192 18.62 48.46 30.54
N VAL A 193 17.90 49.19 31.38
CA VAL A 193 16.94 50.23 30.95
C VAL A 193 17.47 51.62 31.30
N SER A 194 17.68 52.45 30.28
CA SER A 194 18.07 53.85 30.45
C SER A 194 16.83 54.75 30.44
N LEU A 195 16.60 55.40 31.58
CA LEU A 195 15.47 56.29 31.83
C LEU A 195 15.94 57.74 31.82
N THR A 196 15.31 58.58 31.00
CA THR A 196 15.54 60.03 31.02
C THR A 196 14.43 60.74 31.80
N GLY A 197 14.81 61.64 32.71
CA GLY A 197 13.87 62.43 33.50
C GLY A 197 13.31 63.62 32.71
N ALA A 198 11.99 63.79 32.71
CA ALA A 198 11.26 64.90 32.11
C ALA A 198 10.19 65.44 33.07
N TYR A 199 9.56 66.58 32.73
CA TYR A 199 8.56 67.23 33.57
C TYR A 199 7.29 67.58 32.81
N ILE A 200 6.14 67.20 33.37
CA ILE A 200 4.83 67.69 32.98
C ILE A 200 4.51 68.93 33.82
N LEU A 201 4.30 70.07 33.17
CA LEU A 201 3.99 71.35 33.83
C LEU A 201 2.61 71.82 33.41
N SER A 202 1.69 71.95 34.37
CA SER A 202 0.38 72.57 34.13
C SER A 202 0.52 74.08 34.19
N TRP A 203 0.10 74.79 33.16
CA TRP A 203 0.29 76.24 33.04
C TRP A 203 -0.98 76.96 32.62
N SER A 204 -1.07 78.25 32.97
CA SER A 204 -2.18 79.13 32.59
C SER A 204 -1.72 80.57 32.40
N VAL A 205 -2.40 81.30 31.53
CA VAL A 205 -2.26 82.74 31.31
C VAL A 205 -3.64 83.39 31.48
N GLU A 206 -3.81 84.13 32.58
CA GLU A 206 -5.11 84.70 32.97
C GLU A 206 -5.64 85.72 31.96
N GLU A 207 -4.79 86.61 31.44
CA GLU A 207 -5.19 87.66 30.48
C GLU A 207 -5.71 87.10 29.15
N LYS A 208 -5.27 85.90 28.76
CA LYS A 208 -5.68 85.22 27.53
C LYS A 208 -6.70 84.11 27.75
N ASN A 209 -7.05 83.82 29.01
CA ASN A 209 -7.88 82.67 29.40
C ASN A 209 -7.40 81.34 28.78
N GLU A 210 -6.07 81.19 28.59
CA GLU A 210 -5.46 79.97 28.06
C GLU A 210 -4.87 79.14 29.20
N ARG A 211 -5.09 77.82 29.13
CA ARG A 211 -4.50 76.85 30.06
C ARG A 211 -4.21 75.54 29.34
N ASP A 212 -3.07 74.93 29.60
CA ASP A 212 -2.69 73.63 29.06
C ASP A 212 -1.63 72.96 29.96
N ARG A 213 -1.10 71.84 29.51
CA ARG A 213 -0.01 71.09 30.09
C ARG A 213 1.12 71.08 29.07
N ALA A 214 2.35 71.26 29.55
CA ALA A 214 3.53 71.11 28.74
C ALA A 214 4.33 69.88 29.18
N VAL A 215 5.08 69.27 28.26
CA VAL A 215 6.13 68.28 28.58
C VAL A 215 7.48 68.88 28.23
N VAL A 216 8.37 68.95 29.21
CA VAL A 216 9.74 69.46 29.07
C VAL A 216 10.70 68.29 29.17
N PHE A 217 11.31 67.92 28.04
CA PHE A 217 12.27 66.82 27.93
C PHE A 217 13.70 67.30 28.18
N SER A 218 14.05 68.47 27.63
CA SER A 218 15.35 69.11 27.77
C SER A 218 15.25 70.64 27.54
N LYS A 219 16.39 71.34 27.47
CA LYS A 219 16.41 72.79 27.15
C LYS A 219 15.87 73.10 25.75
N GLU A 220 16.03 72.16 24.81
CA GLU A 220 15.73 72.33 23.40
C GLU A 220 14.41 71.64 23.02
N GLU A 221 14.04 70.57 23.73
CA GLU A 221 12.88 69.73 23.42
C GLU A 221 11.74 69.96 24.41
N ILE A 222 10.72 70.70 23.97
CA ILE A 222 9.57 71.10 24.78
C ILE A 222 8.31 71.02 23.93
N VAL A 223 7.28 70.39 24.49
CA VAL A 223 5.93 70.33 23.94
C VAL A 223 5.03 71.24 24.79
N PRO A 224 4.78 72.50 24.38
CA PRO A 224 4.09 73.49 25.22
C PRO A 224 2.59 73.23 25.41
N LYS A 225 1.92 72.64 24.41
CA LYS A 225 0.48 72.26 24.44
C LYS A 225 0.30 70.75 24.27
N ALA A 226 0.63 70.00 25.31
CA ALA A 226 0.63 68.55 25.30
C ALA A 226 -0.78 67.93 25.38
N SER A 227 -1.80 68.66 25.83
CA SER A 227 -3.17 68.11 25.85
C SER A 227 -3.78 67.94 24.46
N SER A 228 -3.23 68.62 23.45
CA SER A 228 -3.63 68.55 22.04
C SER A 228 -2.57 67.92 21.13
N SER A 229 -1.51 67.33 21.68
CA SER A 229 -0.46 66.67 20.91
C SER A 229 -0.63 65.14 20.88
N GLU A 230 0.25 64.46 20.16
CA GLU A 230 0.37 63.00 20.13
C GLU A 230 0.68 62.39 21.51
N LEU A 231 1.12 63.22 22.48
CA LEU A 231 1.39 62.82 23.87
C LEU A 231 0.18 62.95 24.80
N SER A 232 -0.97 63.42 24.30
CA SER A 232 -2.14 63.74 25.14
C SER A 232 -2.61 62.56 25.99
N THR A 233 -2.55 61.34 25.46
CA THR A 233 -2.92 60.10 26.16
C THR A 233 -1.89 59.75 27.23
N GLN A 234 -0.60 59.79 26.89
CA GLN A 234 0.55 59.52 27.74
C GLN A 234 0.58 60.48 28.94
N VAL A 235 0.39 61.77 28.68
CA VAL A 235 0.34 62.82 29.70
C VAL A 235 -0.85 62.63 30.64
N LYS A 236 -2.05 62.31 30.12
CA LYS A 236 -3.21 62.00 30.96
C LYS A 236 -2.94 60.79 31.85
N LYS A 237 -2.35 59.72 31.30
CA LYS A 237 -2.01 58.50 32.04
C LYS A 237 -0.95 58.74 33.12
N ALA A 238 0.11 59.48 32.80
CA ALA A 238 1.17 59.80 33.76
C ALA A 238 0.66 60.69 34.91
N LEU A 239 -0.29 61.60 34.66
CA LEU A 239 -0.87 62.42 35.71
C LEU A 239 -1.75 61.63 36.70
N LEU A 240 -2.35 60.52 36.26
CA LEU A 240 -3.17 59.64 37.11
C LEU A 240 -2.35 58.72 38.04
N ASN A 241 -1.07 58.48 37.73
CA ASN A 241 -0.20 57.57 38.49
C ASN A 241 0.93 58.35 39.17
N ASP A 242 1.26 58.04 40.41
CA ASP A 242 2.34 58.74 41.14
C ASP A 242 3.68 58.01 41.10
N SER A 243 3.67 56.73 40.72
CA SER A 243 4.86 55.89 40.55
C SER A 243 4.68 54.95 39.37
N ALA A 244 5.76 54.27 38.99
CA ALA A 244 5.73 53.17 38.04
C ALA A 244 6.69 52.05 38.50
N VAL A 245 6.41 50.83 38.07
CA VAL A 245 7.28 49.67 38.29
C VAL A 245 7.79 49.20 36.94
N ILE A 246 9.11 49.02 36.83
CA ILE A 246 9.74 48.43 35.65
C ILE A 246 10.44 47.13 36.02
N LYS A 247 10.52 46.20 35.07
CA LYS A 247 11.28 44.95 35.19
C LYS A 247 12.56 45.06 34.38
N ALA A 248 13.71 44.99 35.05
CA ALA A 248 15.02 45.09 34.42
C ALA A 248 16.05 44.35 35.27
N THR A 249 17.22 44.03 34.72
CA THR A 249 18.37 43.59 35.52
C THR A 249 19.07 44.80 36.13
N GLU A 250 19.17 45.90 35.37
CA GLU A 250 19.79 47.16 35.78
C GLU A 250 18.97 48.36 35.27
N ARG A 251 18.95 49.46 36.03
CA ARG A 251 18.38 50.73 35.59
C ARG A 251 19.39 51.86 35.71
N GLU A 252 19.40 52.75 34.72
CA GLU A 252 20.19 53.97 34.71
C GLU A 252 19.25 55.18 34.55
N VAL A 253 19.40 56.20 35.39
CA VAL A 253 18.56 57.41 35.33
C VAL A 253 19.41 58.62 34.94
N ILE A 254 19.07 59.24 33.82
CA ILE A 254 19.76 60.41 33.26
C ILE A 254 18.83 61.62 33.38
N ASN A 255 19.19 62.59 34.21
CA ASN A 255 18.44 63.84 34.32
C ASN A 255 19.09 64.92 33.45
N LYS A 256 18.44 65.27 32.33
CA LYS A 256 18.93 66.30 31.40
C LYS A 256 18.61 67.73 31.84
N ILE A 257 17.65 67.89 32.75
CA ILE A 257 17.18 69.20 33.22
C ILE A 257 16.68 69.10 34.67
N SER A 258 16.89 70.13 35.47
CA SER A 258 16.33 70.23 36.83
C SER A 258 14.88 70.74 36.83
N PRO A 259 14.10 70.52 37.89
CA PRO A 259 12.72 70.98 37.96
C PRO A 259 12.57 72.51 37.83
N SER A 260 13.53 73.26 38.37
CA SER A 260 13.53 74.73 38.31
C SER A 260 13.89 75.24 36.91
N GLU A 261 14.87 74.63 36.27
CA GLU A 261 15.21 74.94 34.87
C GLU A 261 14.04 74.65 33.93
N ALA A 262 13.33 73.53 34.14
CA ALA A 262 12.16 73.20 33.31
C ALA A 262 11.07 74.28 33.38
N VAL A 263 10.83 74.87 34.55
CA VAL A 263 9.88 75.99 34.72
C VAL A 263 10.35 77.24 34.01
N VAL A 264 11.61 77.63 34.18
CA VAL A 264 12.17 78.85 33.57
C VAL A 264 12.09 78.77 32.05
N ILE A 265 12.56 77.66 31.48
CA ILE A 265 12.61 77.50 30.02
C ILE A 265 11.20 77.41 29.43
N LEU A 266 10.26 76.73 30.11
CA LEU A 266 8.87 76.71 29.66
C LEU A 266 8.23 78.10 29.70
N LYS A 267 8.46 78.89 30.76
CA LYS A 267 7.93 80.25 30.86
C LYS A 267 8.48 81.15 29.76
N GLU A 268 9.79 81.10 29.52
CA GLU A 268 10.43 81.85 28.42
C GLU A 268 9.81 81.48 27.07
N ARG A 269 9.63 80.17 26.81
CA ARG A 269 9.05 79.68 25.56
C ARG A 269 7.58 80.09 25.39
N LEU A 270 6.74 79.90 26.41
CA LEU A 270 5.33 80.28 26.37
C LEU A 270 5.13 81.79 26.31
N ALA A 271 5.95 82.58 27.02
CA ALA A 271 5.94 84.03 26.95
C ALA A 271 6.19 84.53 25.51
N ARG A 272 7.16 83.91 24.82
CA ARG A 272 7.47 84.20 23.42
C ARG A 272 6.36 83.76 22.47
N GLU A 273 5.88 82.52 22.59
CA GLU A 273 4.83 81.96 21.71
C GLU A 273 3.48 82.67 21.88
N LEU A 274 3.14 83.06 23.10
CA LEU A 274 1.88 83.74 23.43
C LEU A 274 2.01 85.27 23.47
N GLY A 275 3.20 85.85 23.29
CA GLY A 275 3.41 87.31 23.30
C GLY A 275 3.02 87.98 24.61
N VAL A 276 3.32 87.35 25.75
CA VAL A 276 3.05 87.85 27.11
C VAL A 276 4.34 87.91 27.92
N PRO A 277 4.49 88.80 28.92
CA PRO A 277 5.62 88.76 29.84
C PRO A 277 5.71 87.43 30.61
N GLU A 278 6.92 86.92 30.86
CA GLU A 278 7.14 85.66 31.60
C GLU A 278 6.44 85.60 32.96
N GLY A 279 6.32 86.76 33.64
CA GLY A 279 5.62 86.88 34.92
C GLY A 279 4.12 86.57 34.86
N GLN A 280 3.50 86.66 33.68
CA GLN A 280 2.08 86.35 33.47
C GLN A 280 1.82 84.85 33.22
N VAL A 281 2.84 84.06 32.89
CA VAL A 281 2.74 82.60 32.79
C VAL A 281 2.78 82.00 34.19
N ARG A 282 1.64 81.49 34.66
CA ARG A 282 1.53 80.81 35.96
C ARG A 282 1.68 79.31 35.78
N ILE A 283 2.62 78.69 36.51
CA ILE A 283 2.72 77.23 36.63
C ILE A 283 1.89 76.82 37.84
N GLN A 284 0.87 76.00 37.61
CA GLN A 284 -0.08 75.54 38.63
C GLN A 284 0.41 74.27 39.32
N ASP A 285 0.97 73.36 38.54
CA ASP A 285 1.43 72.06 39.02
C ASP A 285 2.64 71.58 38.23
N ARG A 286 3.48 70.76 38.86
CA ARG A 286 4.64 70.12 38.25
C ARG A 286 4.71 68.66 38.64
N LYS A 287 4.84 67.78 37.64
CA LYS A 287 5.01 66.34 37.85
C LYS A 287 6.24 65.85 37.10
N LYS A 288 7.13 65.16 37.81
CA LYS A 288 8.26 64.46 37.19
C LYS A 288 7.74 63.19 36.50
N VAL A 289 8.31 62.86 35.35
CA VAL A 289 8.03 61.61 34.62
C VAL A 289 9.33 61.03 34.09
N TYR A 290 9.38 59.72 33.91
CA TYR A 290 10.50 59.02 33.28
C TYR A 290 10.18 58.55 31.88
N ILE A 291 11.18 58.57 31.00
CA ILE A 291 11.07 58.14 29.61
C ILE A 291 12.10 57.04 29.35
N PRO A 292 11.68 55.83 28.95
CA PRO A 292 12.60 54.77 28.58
C PRO A 292 13.17 55.04 27.18
N GLU A 293 14.36 55.66 27.10
CA GLU A 293 14.97 56.08 25.83
C GLU A 293 15.73 54.94 25.13
N THR A 294 16.37 54.06 25.90
CA THR A 294 17.18 52.96 25.35
C THR A 294 17.14 51.76 26.28
N VAL A 295 17.04 50.58 25.69
CA VAL A 295 17.07 49.29 26.40
C VAL A 295 18.13 48.43 25.75
N GLU A 296 19.14 48.06 26.52
CA GLU A 296 20.19 47.13 26.11
C GLU A 296 19.86 45.75 26.67
N VAL A 297 19.83 44.74 25.82
CA VAL A 297 19.44 43.37 26.18
C VAL A 297 20.52 42.41 25.75
N GLU A 298 21.04 41.63 26.67
CA GLU A 298 21.83 40.44 26.36
C GLU A 298 20.91 39.23 26.35
N LEU A 299 21.00 38.43 25.29
CA LEU A 299 20.11 37.33 25.00
C LEU A 299 20.91 36.04 24.96
N GLN A 300 20.37 35.00 25.57
CA GLN A 300 20.77 33.63 25.28
C GLN A 300 19.97 33.15 24.07
N VAL A 301 20.66 32.73 23.01
CA VAL A 301 20.07 32.28 21.75
C VAL A 301 20.48 30.83 21.50
N GLY A 302 19.67 29.89 22.00
CA GLY A 302 20.07 28.48 22.09
C GLY A 302 21.35 28.31 22.92
N LYS A 303 22.43 27.90 22.26
CA LYS A 303 23.77 27.75 22.87
C LYS A 303 24.71 28.95 22.63
N ASN A 304 24.22 30.00 21.98
CA ASN A 304 24.97 31.20 21.65
C ASN A 304 24.47 32.40 22.46
N GLU A 305 25.15 33.54 22.33
CA GLU A 305 24.78 34.81 22.95
C GLU A 305 24.59 35.89 21.89
N GLY A 306 23.55 36.71 22.05
CA GLY A 306 23.24 37.84 21.18
C GLY A 306 23.04 39.12 21.98
N LYS A 307 23.22 40.27 21.33
CA LYS A 307 22.99 41.58 21.93
C LYS A 307 21.96 42.34 21.13
N ALA A 308 21.08 43.04 21.83
CA ALA A 308 20.10 43.92 21.22
C ALA A 308 20.10 45.28 21.89
N ARG A 309 19.89 46.32 21.08
CA ARG A 309 19.58 47.67 21.54
C ARG A 309 18.23 48.05 20.98
N VAL A 310 17.31 48.43 21.86
CA VAL A 310 15.92 48.77 21.52
C VAL A 310 15.62 50.19 21.96
N ASN A 311 14.99 50.98 21.09
CA ASN A 311 14.34 52.22 21.46
C ASN A 311 12.84 51.94 21.69
N PRO A 312 12.34 51.95 22.94
CA PRO A 312 10.94 51.63 23.24
C PRO A 312 9.93 52.62 22.67
N ILE A 313 10.36 53.84 22.33
CA ILE A 313 9.48 54.90 21.82
C ILE A 313 9.26 54.75 20.32
N THR A 314 10.35 54.56 19.56
CA THR A 314 10.29 54.42 18.10
C THR A 314 10.05 52.98 17.64
N GLY A 315 10.38 52.00 18.50
CA GLY A 315 10.37 50.58 18.16
C GLY A 315 11.60 50.14 17.34
N ASP A 316 12.62 51.00 17.20
CA ASP A 316 13.85 50.66 16.48
C ASP A 316 14.65 49.62 17.25
N VAL A 317 15.14 48.61 16.52
CA VAL A 317 15.91 47.49 17.08
C VAL A 317 17.19 47.29 16.28
N GLU A 318 18.31 47.37 16.97
CA GLU A 318 19.61 46.88 16.54
C GLU A 318 19.83 45.52 17.20
N PHE A 319 20.07 44.47 16.40
CA PHE A 319 20.31 43.12 16.91
C PHE A 319 21.56 42.57 16.23
N GLU A 320 22.49 42.11 17.07
CA GLU A 320 23.80 41.61 16.69
C GLU A 320 24.02 40.22 17.31
N ILE A 321 24.41 39.29 16.46
CA ILE A 321 24.81 37.93 16.84
C ILE A 321 25.81 37.42 15.81
N GLU A 322 26.88 36.79 16.28
CA GLU A 322 27.86 36.11 15.45
C GLU A 322 27.53 34.61 15.37
N PRO A 323 27.81 33.93 14.25
CA PRO A 323 27.67 32.47 14.20
C PRO A 323 28.62 31.81 15.20
N LEU A 324 28.21 30.65 15.73
CA LEU A 324 29.08 29.86 16.60
C LEU A 324 30.33 29.40 15.82
N PRO A 325 31.49 29.30 16.50
CA PRO A 325 32.74 28.92 15.84
C PRO A 325 32.68 27.47 15.32
N GLU A 326 33.45 27.18 14.28
CA GLU A 326 33.56 25.82 13.70
C GLU A 326 33.94 24.76 14.74
N GLU A 327 34.87 25.09 15.65
CA GLU A 327 35.33 24.20 16.74
C GLU A 327 34.18 23.70 17.60
N PHE A 328 33.23 24.57 17.95
CA PHE A 328 32.04 24.20 18.73
C PHE A 328 31.24 23.07 18.05
N PHE A 329 31.02 23.17 16.74
CA PHE A 329 30.26 22.15 16.01
C PHE A 329 31.05 20.86 15.86
N ARG A 330 32.37 20.93 15.66
CA ARG A 330 33.24 19.74 15.59
C ARG A 330 33.22 18.97 16.91
N GLU A 331 33.42 19.65 18.04
CA GLU A 331 33.34 19.05 19.37
C GLU A 331 31.97 18.44 19.64
N LYS A 332 30.90 19.16 19.27
CA LYS A 332 29.54 18.66 19.47
C LYS A 332 29.27 17.39 18.66
N VAL A 333 29.74 17.32 17.42
CA VAL A 333 29.62 16.11 16.58
C VAL A 333 30.43 14.97 17.18
N GLN A 334 31.66 15.20 17.62
CA GLN A 334 32.48 14.17 18.29
C GLN A 334 31.77 13.58 19.52
N GLU A 335 31.22 14.44 20.38
CA GLU A 335 30.46 14.01 21.56
C GLU A 335 29.25 13.14 21.18
N ILE A 336 28.48 13.55 20.17
CA ILE A 336 27.28 12.82 19.72
C ILE A 336 27.67 11.47 19.10
N VAL A 337 28.68 11.45 18.22
CA VAL A 337 29.15 10.23 17.56
C VAL A 337 29.67 9.24 18.59
N LYS A 338 30.50 9.70 19.53
CA LYS A 338 31.02 8.87 20.63
C LYS A 338 29.91 8.31 21.50
N LYS A 339 28.90 9.12 21.86
CA LYS A 339 27.77 8.67 22.68
C LYS A 339 26.87 7.66 21.95
N ARG A 340 26.61 7.85 20.65
CA ARG A 340 25.67 7.03 19.87
C ARG A 340 26.28 5.73 19.37
N ILE A 341 27.54 5.76 18.96
CA ILE A 341 28.22 4.64 18.28
C ILE A 341 29.37 4.05 19.12
N GLY A 342 29.92 4.82 20.07
CA GLY A 342 31.10 4.41 20.83
C GLY A 342 32.43 4.60 20.09
N GLU A 343 32.43 5.29 18.95
CA GLU A 343 33.61 5.53 18.10
C GLU A 343 33.98 7.02 18.04
N GLU A 344 35.25 7.28 17.74
CA GLU A 344 35.75 8.64 17.44
C GLU A 344 35.74 8.86 15.92
N PRO A 345 35.40 10.07 15.43
CA PRO A 345 35.53 10.41 14.01
C PRO A 345 36.98 10.35 13.50
N GLU A 346 37.20 9.68 12.37
CA GLU A 346 38.50 9.68 11.66
C GLU A 346 38.60 10.87 10.70
N THR A 347 37.48 11.24 10.08
CA THR A 347 37.39 12.36 9.14
C THR A 347 36.20 13.24 9.48
N ILE A 348 36.40 14.56 9.41
CA ILE A 348 35.36 15.56 9.64
C ILE A 348 35.53 16.69 8.62
N GLU A 349 34.57 16.81 7.72
CA GLU A 349 34.43 17.89 6.74
C GLU A 349 33.38 18.88 7.23
N PHE A 350 33.71 20.17 7.11
CA PHE A 350 32.84 21.28 7.52
C PHE A 350 32.41 22.08 6.29
N SER A 351 31.14 22.43 6.24
CA SER A 351 30.60 23.34 5.22
C SER A 351 29.52 24.23 5.82
N GLU A 352 29.57 25.52 5.54
CA GLU A 352 28.57 26.49 5.98
C GLU A 352 27.88 27.12 4.78
N LYS A 353 26.55 27.15 4.80
CA LYS A 353 25.75 27.80 3.77
C LYS A 353 24.42 28.29 4.35
N ASP A 354 24.03 29.52 4.02
CA ASP A 354 22.73 30.11 4.37
C ASP A 354 22.40 30.07 5.88
N GLY A 355 23.40 30.31 6.75
CA GLY A 355 23.25 30.26 8.21
C GLY A 355 23.04 28.85 8.78
N LYS A 356 23.39 27.82 7.99
CA LYS A 356 23.37 26.41 8.40
C LYS A 356 24.76 25.82 8.25
N VAL A 357 25.17 25.08 9.26
CA VAL A 357 26.41 24.32 9.27
C VAL A 357 26.09 22.87 8.94
N LYS A 358 26.78 22.28 7.97
CA LYS A 358 26.73 20.85 7.68
C LYS A 358 28.11 20.25 7.94
N ILE A 359 28.13 19.24 8.80
CA ILE A 359 29.31 18.43 9.08
C ILE A 359 29.09 17.03 8.54
N THR A 360 30.03 16.55 7.72
CA THR A 360 30.05 15.18 7.21
C THR A 360 31.34 14.50 7.61
N GLY A 361 31.30 13.19 7.82
CA GLY A 361 32.50 12.48 8.24
C GLY A 361 32.30 10.99 8.29
N LYS A 362 33.38 10.30 8.70
CA LYS A 362 33.42 8.85 8.84
C LYS A 362 34.15 8.46 10.11
N THR A 363 33.71 7.38 10.72
CA THR A 363 34.44 6.61 11.73
C THR A 363 34.96 5.32 11.08
N LYS A 364 35.57 4.44 11.87
CA LYS A 364 36.02 3.13 11.40
C LYS A 364 34.89 2.32 10.74
N ARG A 365 33.68 2.35 11.33
CA ARG A 365 32.53 1.53 10.87
C ARG A 365 31.35 2.32 10.31
N PHE A 366 31.31 3.65 10.47
CA PHE A 366 30.13 4.45 10.16
C PHE A 366 30.45 5.68 9.31
N THR A 367 29.45 6.15 8.60
CA THR A 367 29.40 7.49 8.02
C THR A 367 28.37 8.31 8.75
N PHE A 368 28.60 9.62 8.91
CA PHE A 368 27.65 10.50 9.58
C PHE A 368 27.48 11.83 8.85
N THR A 369 26.28 12.40 8.98
CA THR A 369 25.94 13.72 8.47
C THR A 369 25.12 14.46 9.53
N PHE A 370 25.63 15.58 10.01
CA PHE A 370 24.93 16.48 10.90
C PHE A 370 24.66 17.82 10.21
N LYS A 371 23.49 18.40 10.47
CA LYS A 371 23.18 19.78 10.11
C LYS A 371 22.79 20.55 11.36
N PHE A 372 23.30 21.75 11.50
CA PHE A 372 23.04 22.64 12.61
C PHE A 372 22.59 24.01 12.13
N ASN A 373 21.89 24.73 13.00
CA ASN A 373 21.74 26.17 12.88
C ASN A 373 23.05 26.85 13.33
N ALA A 374 23.65 27.66 12.46
CA ALA A 374 24.94 28.31 12.73
C ALA A 374 24.88 29.27 13.93
N TYR A 375 23.71 29.87 14.18
CA TYR A 375 23.54 30.90 15.21
C TYR A 375 23.05 30.36 16.55
N THR A 376 22.29 29.25 16.57
CA THR A 376 21.70 28.72 17.81
C THR A 376 22.39 27.45 18.31
N GLY A 377 23.17 26.76 17.46
CA GLY A 377 23.79 25.48 17.79
C GLY A 377 22.84 24.28 17.78
N LYS A 378 21.57 24.50 17.38
CA LYS A 378 20.54 23.46 17.35
C LYS A 378 20.76 22.47 16.21
N ILE A 379 20.59 21.19 16.50
CA ILE A 379 20.64 20.11 15.52
C ILE A 379 19.37 20.16 14.67
N LEU A 380 19.53 20.25 13.35
CA LEU A 380 18.48 20.19 12.35
C LEU A 380 18.38 18.80 11.71
N LEU A 381 19.51 18.08 11.62
CA LEU A 381 19.60 16.73 11.08
C LEU A 381 20.74 16.00 11.77
N ALA A 382 20.52 14.73 12.11
CA ALA A 382 21.53 13.84 12.68
C ALA A 382 21.39 12.44 12.08
N GLU A 383 22.16 12.17 11.03
CA GLU A 383 22.17 10.89 10.35
C GLU A 383 23.49 10.17 10.61
N THR A 384 23.40 8.87 10.84
CA THR A 384 24.52 7.99 11.06
C THR A 384 24.19 6.66 10.41
N THR A 385 25.12 6.08 9.66
CA THR A 385 24.87 4.86 8.90
C THR A 385 26.12 4.01 8.80
N MET A 386 26.01 2.75 9.17
CA MET A 386 27.05 1.74 9.07
C MET A 386 27.43 1.48 7.61
N THR A 387 28.73 1.34 7.36
CA THR A 387 29.28 0.98 6.05
C THR A 387 28.97 -0.48 5.70
N ASP A 388 28.97 -0.81 4.42
CA ASP A 388 28.69 -2.18 3.97
C ASP A 388 29.78 -3.15 4.42
N GLU A 389 31.03 -2.68 4.48
CA GLU A 389 32.18 -3.44 4.98
C GLU A 389 32.01 -3.75 6.48
N ALA A 390 31.65 -2.75 7.29
CA ALA A 390 31.46 -2.94 8.72
C ALA A 390 30.26 -3.84 9.05
N LEU A 391 29.21 -3.79 8.24
CA LEU A 391 28.06 -4.68 8.37
C LEU A 391 28.45 -6.13 8.11
N LYS A 392 29.25 -6.39 7.06
CA LYS A 392 29.78 -7.72 6.77
C LYS A 392 30.70 -8.22 7.88
N GLU A 393 31.62 -7.38 8.36
CA GLU A 393 32.52 -7.72 9.47
C GLU A 393 31.73 -8.00 10.77
N LEU A 394 30.67 -7.25 11.05
CA LEU A 394 29.82 -7.47 12.22
C LEU A 394 29.11 -8.83 12.14
N LEU A 395 28.54 -9.17 10.98
CA LEU A 395 27.87 -10.46 10.78
C LEU A 395 28.87 -11.63 10.87
N GLN A 396 30.01 -11.54 10.20
CA GLN A 396 31.06 -12.57 10.26
C GLN A 396 31.68 -12.70 11.66
N GLY A 397 31.83 -11.60 12.40
CA GLY A 397 32.33 -11.63 13.78
C GLY A 397 31.35 -12.26 14.76
N THR A 398 30.04 -12.07 14.54
CA THR A 398 28.98 -12.61 15.38
C THR A 398 28.69 -14.08 15.06
N TYR A 399 28.74 -14.44 13.77
CA TYR A 399 28.50 -15.78 13.26
C TYR A 399 29.71 -16.24 12.41
N PRO A 400 30.83 -16.67 13.03
CA PRO A 400 32.07 -16.99 12.31
C PRO A 400 31.93 -18.14 11.32
N ASP A 401 31.14 -19.14 11.69
CA ASP A 401 30.86 -20.33 10.88
C ASP A 401 29.56 -20.17 10.06
N GLY A 402 28.94 -18.98 10.11
CA GLY A 402 27.67 -18.71 9.46
C GLY A 402 27.83 -18.25 8.01
N GLU A 403 27.01 -18.80 7.12
CA GLU A 403 26.92 -18.36 5.72
C GLU A 403 25.77 -17.37 5.56
N VAL A 404 26.05 -16.13 5.11
CA VAL A 404 25.00 -15.14 4.83
C VAL A 404 24.29 -15.52 3.53
N LEU A 405 23.05 -15.99 3.63
CA LEU A 405 22.20 -16.38 2.49
C LEU A 405 21.58 -15.16 1.80
N SER A 406 21.13 -14.19 2.61
CA SER A 406 20.48 -12.97 2.13
C SER A 406 20.88 -11.79 3.01
N LEU A 407 20.91 -10.59 2.42
CA LEU A 407 21.13 -9.34 3.13
C LEU A 407 20.28 -8.24 2.49
N GLU A 408 19.23 -7.84 3.19
CA GLU A 408 18.37 -6.72 2.79
C GLU A 408 18.75 -5.47 3.60
N LYS A 409 19.25 -4.43 2.91
CA LYS A 409 19.66 -3.18 3.56
C LYS A 409 18.61 -2.09 3.36
N GLY A 410 17.97 -1.68 4.44
CA GLY A 410 17.12 -0.48 4.50
C GLY A 410 17.91 0.78 4.86
N LYS A 411 17.19 1.89 5.14
CA LYS A 411 17.81 3.17 5.54
C LYS A 411 18.38 3.15 6.97
N LYS A 412 17.68 2.49 7.90
CA LYS A 412 18.04 2.43 9.33
C LYS A 412 18.33 1.03 9.84
N VAL A 413 17.81 0.01 9.17
CA VAL A 413 17.93 -1.39 9.59
C VAL A 413 18.36 -2.21 8.38
N ALA A 414 19.26 -3.17 8.60
CA ALA A 414 19.52 -4.26 7.68
C ALA A 414 19.04 -5.57 8.28
N VAL A 415 18.51 -6.47 7.45
CA VAL A 415 18.08 -7.81 7.84
C VAL A 415 18.94 -8.81 7.08
N ALA A 416 19.53 -9.75 7.80
CA ALA A 416 20.39 -10.78 7.24
C ALA A 416 19.86 -12.16 7.62
N ASP A 417 19.82 -13.07 6.65
CA ASP A 417 19.57 -14.50 6.89
C ASP A 417 20.92 -15.22 6.92
N VAL A 418 21.28 -15.76 8.08
CA VAL A 418 22.56 -16.43 8.32
C VAL A 418 22.32 -17.92 8.55
N ARG A 419 22.80 -18.77 7.64
CA ARG A 419 22.76 -20.23 7.78
C ARG A 419 23.77 -20.67 8.83
N LEU A 420 23.30 -21.48 9.77
CA LEU A 420 24.05 -22.12 10.84
C LEU A 420 23.84 -23.64 10.78
N GLU A 421 24.60 -24.42 11.55
CA GLU A 421 24.42 -25.88 11.61
C GLU A 421 23.03 -26.29 12.11
N ASP A 422 22.42 -25.49 12.99
CA ASP A 422 21.15 -25.78 13.66
C ASP A 422 19.95 -25.00 13.07
N GLY A 423 20.11 -24.30 11.95
CA GLY A 423 19.03 -23.55 11.31
C GLY A 423 19.47 -22.32 10.53
N VAL A 424 18.54 -21.38 10.34
CA VAL A 424 18.85 -20.07 9.75
C VAL A 424 18.48 -18.98 10.74
N ALA A 425 19.48 -18.25 11.23
CA ALA A 425 19.27 -17.09 12.10
C ALA A 425 18.87 -15.88 11.24
N VAL A 426 17.75 -15.27 11.56
CA VAL A 426 17.33 -14.00 10.97
C VAL A 426 17.73 -12.90 11.92
N VAL A 427 18.60 -12.02 11.44
CA VAL A 427 19.31 -11.05 12.25
C VAL A 427 18.97 -9.66 11.76
N GLU A 428 18.47 -8.81 12.66
CA GLU A 428 18.31 -7.39 12.41
C GLU A 428 19.51 -6.63 12.96
N VAL A 429 20.06 -5.75 12.13
CA VAL A 429 21.16 -4.84 12.50
C VAL A 429 20.67 -3.40 12.39
N ASN A 430 20.72 -2.67 13.49
CA ASN A 430 20.48 -1.23 13.48
C ASN A 430 21.70 -0.52 12.88
N LEU A 431 21.53 0.08 11.71
CA LEU A 431 22.59 0.74 10.95
C LEU A 431 23.03 2.07 11.58
N GLU A 432 22.28 2.63 12.53
CA GLU A 432 22.61 3.92 13.15
C GLU A 432 23.58 3.77 14.35
N ASN A 433 23.58 2.62 15.02
CA ASN A 433 24.42 2.37 16.20
C ASN A 433 25.18 1.02 16.14
N GLY A 434 24.85 0.13 15.22
CA GLY A 434 25.46 -1.19 15.06
C GLY A 434 24.98 -2.25 16.04
N GLU A 435 23.87 -2.01 16.75
CA GLU A 435 23.25 -3.04 17.58
C GLU A 435 22.68 -4.15 16.69
N LEU A 436 23.01 -5.38 17.06
CA LEU A 436 22.59 -6.59 16.37
C LEU A 436 21.64 -7.37 17.27
N LYS A 437 20.54 -7.86 16.69
CA LYS A 437 19.56 -8.69 17.37
C LYS A 437 19.09 -9.83 16.48
N GLU A 438 19.19 -11.06 16.98
CA GLU A 438 18.48 -12.20 16.38
C GLU A 438 16.98 -12.04 16.65
N VAL A 439 16.19 -11.90 15.59
CA VAL A 439 14.73 -11.69 15.70
C VAL A 439 13.95 -12.99 15.60
N ARG A 440 14.52 -14.00 14.92
CA ARG A 440 13.98 -15.36 14.86
C ARG A 440 15.04 -16.33 14.37
N ARG A 441 14.76 -17.62 14.57
CA ARG A 441 15.53 -18.74 14.04
C ARG A 441 14.60 -19.66 13.26
N LEU A 442 14.86 -19.82 11.97
CA LEU A 442 14.13 -20.74 11.08
C LEU A 442 14.75 -22.15 11.23
N PRO A 443 13.96 -23.22 11.02
CA PRO A 443 14.49 -24.59 11.05
C PRO A 443 15.59 -24.78 9.98
N SER A 444 16.43 -25.79 10.18
CA SER A 444 17.40 -26.18 9.16
C SER A 444 16.68 -26.82 7.96
N PRO A 445 17.27 -26.79 6.74
CA PRO A 445 16.73 -27.52 5.60
C PRO A 445 16.48 -29.01 5.88
N GLU A 446 17.30 -29.63 6.73
CA GLU A 446 17.16 -31.03 7.14
C GLU A 446 15.96 -31.25 8.05
N GLU A 447 15.77 -30.43 9.09
CA GLU A 447 14.57 -30.48 9.94
C GLU A 447 13.30 -30.22 9.12
N ALA A 448 13.37 -29.23 8.23
CA ALA A 448 12.26 -28.85 7.36
C ALA A 448 11.92 -29.96 6.34
N LEU A 449 12.93 -30.70 5.85
CA LEU A 449 12.74 -31.86 4.98
C LEU A 449 11.95 -32.97 5.66
N GLU A 450 12.20 -33.26 6.94
CA GLU A 450 11.44 -34.30 7.66
C GLU A 450 9.95 -33.97 7.73
N ASN A 451 9.61 -32.71 8.03
CA ASN A 451 8.22 -32.24 8.04
C ASN A 451 7.60 -32.30 6.64
N ALA A 452 8.35 -31.89 5.61
CA ALA A 452 7.89 -31.94 4.23
C ALA A 452 7.64 -33.39 3.77
N LYS A 453 8.53 -34.33 4.09
CA LYS A 453 8.36 -35.76 3.77
C LYS A 453 7.09 -36.32 4.36
N ARG A 454 6.83 -36.06 5.65
CA ARG A 454 5.61 -36.52 6.32
C ARG A 454 4.36 -36.04 5.58
N VAL A 455 4.31 -34.79 5.14
CA VAL A 455 3.14 -34.26 4.44
C VAL A 455 3.05 -34.79 3.00
N ILE A 456 4.17 -34.80 2.26
CA ILE A 456 4.14 -35.11 0.83
C ILE A 456 4.12 -36.62 0.57
N GLU A 457 5.00 -37.40 1.18
CA GLU A 457 5.10 -38.85 0.90
C GLU A 457 3.90 -39.65 1.45
N GLU A 458 3.19 -39.15 2.48
CA GLU A 458 1.96 -39.77 2.98
C GLU A 458 0.74 -39.50 2.08
N ASN A 459 0.76 -38.42 1.29
CA ASN A 459 -0.41 -37.95 0.55
C ASN A 459 -0.27 -38.04 -0.98
N PHE A 460 0.95 -38.21 -1.49
CA PHE A 460 1.25 -38.20 -2.93
C PHE A 460 2.16 -39.38 -3.30
N PRO A 461 2.15 -39.84 -4.56
CA PRO A 461 2.88 -41.03 -4.99
C PRO A 461 4.38 -40.74 -5.25
N LEU A 462 5.04 -40.02 -4.34
CA LEU A 462 6.46 -39.71 -4.37
C LEU A 462 7.15 -40.37 -3.17
N LYS A 463 8.41 -40.78 -3.33
CA LYS A 463 9.19 -41.39 -2.25
C LYS A 463 10.63 -40.93 -2.23
N GLY A 464 11.25 -40.94 -1.06
CA GLY A 464 12.68 -40.71 -0.90
C GLY A 464 13.09 -39.28 -1.26
N LEU A 465 12.23 -38.29 -0.99
CA LEU A 465 12.48 -36.88 -1.31
C LEU A 465 13.79 -36.39 -0.68
N LYS A 466 14.53 -35.58 -1.42
CA LYS A 466 15.77 -34.91 -0.95
C LYS A 466 15.72 -33.45 -1.34
N VAL A 467 16.27 -32.60 -0.48
CA VAL A 467 16.43 -31.17 -0.79
C VAL A 467 17.44 -31.03 -1.92
N THR A 468 17.03 -30.40 -3.01
CA THR A 468 17.91 -29.98 -4.10
C THR A 468 18.31 -28.52 -3.93
N GLU A 469 17.36 -27.66 -3.54
CA GLU A 469 17.57 -26.25 -3.26
C GLU A 469 16.76 -25.81 -2.03
N SER A 470 17.26 -24.83 -1.29
CA SER A 470 16.54 -24.21 -0.19
C SER A 470 16.76 -22.70 -0.21
N ARG A 471 15.70 -21.94 0.05
CA ARG A 471 15.78 -20.48 0.13
C ARG A 471 14.87 -19.93 1.22
N VAL A 472 15.30 -18.83 1.83
CA VAL A 472 14.49 -18.08 2.77
C VAL A 472 13.68 -17.04 2.00
N ILE A 473 12.39 -16.97 2.30
CA ILE A 473 11.44 -16.01 1.70
C ILE A 473 10.95 -15.06 2.78
N GLU A 474 11.06 -13.75 2.52
CA GLU A 474 10.60 -12.66 3.41
C GLU A 474 11.15 -12.77 4.84
N HIS A 475 12.35 -13.34 5.00
CA HIS A 475 12.97 -13.61 6.29
C HIS A 475 12.06 -14.40 7.26
N LYS A 476 11.06 -15.13 6.76
CA LYS A 476 10.01 -15.78 7.58
C LYS A 476 9.77 -17.23 7.20
N PHE A 477 9.83 -17.54 5.92
CA PHE A 477 9.49 -18.84 5.40
C PHE A 477 10.72 -19.52 4.84
N LEU A 478 10.80 -20.83 5.01
CA LEU A 478 11.78 -21.65 4.32
C LEU A 478 11.06 -22.39 3.19
N GLU A 479 11.51 -22.18 1.96
CA GLU A 479 11.04 -22.92 0.81
C GLU A 479 12.09 -23.96 0.43
N LEU A 480 11.64 -25.20 0.23
CA LEU A 480 12.45 -26.33 -0.16
C LEU A 480 12.00 -26.82 -1.53
N ASP A 481 12.96 -26.92 -2.45
CA ASP A 481 12.79 -27.69 -3.67
C ASP A 481 13.26 -29.11 -3.40
N LEU A 482 12.37 -30.07 -3.65
CA LEU A 482 12.54 -31.46 -3.33
C LEU A 482 12.46 -32.31 -4.60
N GLU A 483 13.36 -33.28 -4.72
CA GLU A 483 13.33 -34.27 -5.80
C GLU A 483 13.44 -35.68 -5.22
N GLY A 484 12.69 -36.62 -5.78
CA GLY A 484 12.66 -38.00 -5.31
C GLY A 484 12.19 -38.97 -6.38
N GLU A 485 11.91 -40.20 -5.96
CA GLU A 485 11.36 -41.21 -6.84
C GLU A 485 9.95 -40.82 -7.27
N GLY A 486 9.76 -40.71 -8.59
CA GLY A 486 8.46 -40.47 -9.21
C GLY A 486 8.07 -39.00 -9.34
N GLY A 487 8.88 -38.03 -8.90
CA GLY A 487 8.57 -36.62 -9.11
C GLY A 487 9.39 -35.64 -8.28
N LYS A 488 8.94 -34.38 -8.31
CA LYS A 488 9.46 -33.26 -7.52
C LYS A 488 8.35 -32.59 -6.73
N ALA A 489 8.73 -31.88 -5.67
CA ALA A 489 7.81 -31.06 -4.88
C ALA A 489 8.49 -29.76 -4.45
N VAL A 490 7.74 -28.68 -4.39
CA VAL A 490 8.13 -27.42 -3.76
C VAL A 490 7.31 -27.27 -2.49
N VAL A 491 7.96 -27.02 -1.36
CA VAL A 491 7.28 -26.97 -0.06
C VAL A 491 7.67 -25.71 0.69
N LYS A 492 6.69 -24.93 1.12
CA LYS A 492 6.87 -23.71 1.90
C LYS A 492 6.50 -23.94 3.36
N ILE A 493 7.45 -23.66 4.25
CA ILE A 493 7.35 -23.95 5.68
C ILE A 493 7.39 -22.64 6.48
N ASP A 494 6.52 -22.50 7.47
CA ASP A 494 6.57 -21.38 8.43
C ASP A 494 7.75 -21.56 9.38
N GLY A 495 8.64 -20.58 9.43
CA GLY A 495 9.82 -20.68 10.28
C GLY A 495 9.53 -20.63 11.79
N ALA A 496 8.39 -20.08 12.21
CA ALA A 496 8.02 -20.00 13.62
C ALA A 496 7.27 -21.26 14.09
N THR A 497 6.27 -21.73 13.32
CA THR A 497 5.48 -22.91 13.72
C THR A 497 6.06 -24.22 13.21
N ARG A 498 6.93 -24.17 12.20
CA ARG A 498 7.48 -25.33 11.47
C ARG A 498 6.43 -26.09 10.66
N ASP A 499 5.24 -25.51 10.47
CA ASP A 499 4.18 -26.13 9.68
C ASP A 499 4.40 -25.92 8.18
N VAL A 500 3.97 -26.90 7.39
CA VAL A 500 3.85 -26.75 5.93
C VAL A 500 2.66 -25.84 5.64
N LEU A 501 2.92 -24.67 5.09
CA LEU A 501 1.90 -23.69 4.73
C LEU A 501 1.34 -23.91 3.33
N ASP A 502 2.21 -24.28 2.40
CA ASP A 502 1.88 -24.44 0.99
C ASP A 502 2.80 -25.47 0.35
N TYR A 503 2.33 -26.10 -0.72
CA TYR A 503 3.12 -27.05 -1.49
C TYR A 503 2.63 -27.17 -2.94
N ALA A 504 3.54 -27.53 -3.84
CA ALA A 504 3.24 -27.93 -5.20
C ALA A 504 3.93 -29.26 -5.49
N VAL A 505 3.20 -30.23 -6.04
CA VAL A 505 3.70 -31.58 -6.35
C VAL A 505 3.56 -31.86 -7.84
N GLU A 506 4.62 -32.40 -8.44
CA GLU A 506 4.64 -32.78 -9.85
C GLU A 506 5.29 -34.16 -10.00
N ILE A 507 4.49 -35.16 -10.37
CA ILE A 507 4.95 -36.51 -10.72
C ILE A 507 5.61 -36.50 -12.10
N THR A 508 6.51 -37.44 -12.38
CA THR A 508 7.09 -37.60 -13.72
C THR A 508 6.11 -38.32 -14.67
N PRO A 509 6.30 -38.20 -16.00
CA PRO A 509 5.52 -38.97 -16.97
C PRO A 509 5.60 -40.48 -16.74
N GLU A 510 6.77 -41.00 -16.34
CA GLU A 510 6.98 -42.42 -16.06
C GLU A 510 6.15 -42.88 -14.86
N LYS A 511 6.07 -42.03 -13.82
CA LYS A 511 5.24 -42.33 -12.64
C LYS A 511 3.75 -42.30 -13.00
N ALA A 512 3.32 -41.38 -13.86
CA ALA A 512 1.95 -41.36 -14.36
C ALA A 512 1.60 -42.66 -15.12
N VAL A 513 2.53 -43.19 -15.92
CA VAL A 513 2.38 -44.48 -16.61
C VAL A 513 2.30 -45.64 -15.63
N GLU A 514 3.14 -45.65 -14.60
CA GLU A 514 3.11 -46.66 -13.53
C GLU A 514 1.73 -46.70 -12.84
N LEU A 515 1.20 -45.54 -12.43
CA LEU A 515 -0.12 -45.42 -11.81
C LEU A 515 -1.25 -45.89 -12.73
N VAL A 516 -1.15 -45.61 -14.04
CA VAL A 516 -2.13 -46.12 -15.01
C VAL A 516 -2.05 -47.64 -15.13
N LYS A 517 -0.85 -48.23 -15.16
CA LYS A 517 -0.67 -49.69 -15.22
C LYS A 517 -1.19 -50.38 -13.96
N GLU A 518 -1.05 -49.77 -12.79
CA GLU A 518 -1.62 -50.30 -11.54
C GLU A 518 -3.15 -50.33 -11.58
N LYS A 519 -3.80 -49.27 -12.13
CA LYS A 519 -5.26 -49.17 -12.21
C LYS A 519 -5.86 -49.93 -13.40
N TYR A 520 -5.14 -50.03 -14.51
CA TYR A 520 -5.54 -50.68 -15.76
C TYR A 520 -4.50 -51.72 -16.20
N PRO A 521 -4.34 -52.84 -15.44
CA PRO A 521 -3.26 -53.81 -15.66
C PRO A 521 -3.32 -54.53 -17.01
N ASP A 522 -4.51 -54.68 -17.59
CA ASP A 522 -4.73 -55.35 -18.87
C ASP A 522 -4.46 -54.44 -20.09
N PHE A 523 -4.12 -53.17 -19.86
CA PHE A 523 -3.89 -52.19 -20.92
C PHE A 523 -2.40 -51.86 -21.08
N ASN A 524 -1.95 -51.84 -22.32
CA ASN A 524 -0.61 -51.42 -22.70
C ASN A 524 -0.62 -49.94 -23.09
N VAL A 525 0.18 -49.13 -22.40
CA VAL A 525 0.33 -47.71 -22.73
C VAL A 525 1.02 -47.53 -24.08
N ARG A 526 0.42 -46.72 -24.95
CA ARG A 526 0.90 -46.41 -26.30
C ARG A 526 1.55 -45.04 -26.39
N ASP A 527 0.92 -44.04 -25.78
CA ASP A 527 1.31 -42.64 -25.91
C ASP A 527 1.04 -41.88 -24.60
N VAL A 528 1.90 -40.91 -24.30
CA VAL A 528 1.80 -40.04 -23.13
C VAL A 528 2.02 -38.62 -23.59
N LYS A 529 0.99 -37.78 -23.45
CA LYS A 529 1.07 -36.35 -23.73
C LYS A 529 1.00 -35.56 -22.45
N GLU A 530 2.00 -34.72 -22.25
CA GLU A 530 2.07 -33.80 -21.13
C GLU A 530 1.35 -32.49 -21.46
N ASN A 531 0.47 -32.08 -20.56
CA ASN A 531 -0.13 -30.75 -20.53
C ASN A 531 0.23 -30.05 -19.21
N GLU A 532 -0.09 -28.77 -19.12
CA GLU A 532 0.20 -27.93 -17.94
C GLU A 532 -0.31 -28.52 -16.62
N ALA A 533 -1.55 -29.04 -16.58
CA ALA A 533 -2.17 -29.54 -15.35
C ALA A 533 -2.29 -31.08 -15.26
N SER A 534 -1.94 -31.82 -16.33
CA SER A 534 -2.18 -33.27 -16.37
C SER A 534 -1.40 -34.00 -17.46
N TYR A 535 -1.25 -35.30 -17.31
CA TYR A 535 -0.83 -36.24 -18.33
C TYR A 535 -2.04 -36.90 -18.99
N ASN A 536 -2.11 -36.85 -20.32
CA ASN A 536 -3.08 -37.58 -21.12
C ASN A 536 -2.42 -38.84 -21.68
N ILE A 537 -2.82 -40.00 -21.17
CA ILE A 537 -2.23 -41.29 -21.49
C ILE A 537 -3.21 -42.07 -22.37
N THR A 538 -2.75 -42.54 -23.52
CA THR A 538 -3.51 -43.45 -24.38
C THR A 538 -3.03 -44.88 -24.14
N ALA A 539 -3.94 -45.78 -23.81
CA ALA A 539 -3.63 -47.19 -23.55
C ALA A 539 -4.57 -48.11 -24.31
N GLU A 540 -4.09 -49.29 -24.69
CA GLU A 540 -4.84 -50.25 -25.50
C GLU A 540 -4.73 -51.67 -24.95
N ASN A 541 -5.81 -52.43 -25.06
CA ASN A 541 -5.78 -53.88 -24.87
C ASN A 541 -6.22 -54.60 -26.15
N ASP A 542 -6.59 -55.87 -26.06
CA ASP A 542 -7.00 -56.66 -27.23
C ASP A 542 -8.29 -56.12 -27.89
N ARG A 543 -9.13 -55.39 -27.15
CA ARG A 543 -10.46 -54.97 -27.62
C ARG A 543 -10.64 -53.46 -27.73
N HIS A 544 -10.09 -52.71 -26.79
CA HIS A 544 -10.39 -51.29 -26.58
C HIS A 544 -9.12 -50.45 -26.57
N ALA A 545 -9.27 -49.22 -27.04
CA ALA A 545 -8.37 -48.10 -26.78
C ALA A 545 -9.05 -47.15 -25.78
N VAL A 546 -8.30 -46.71 -24.78
CA VAL A 546 -8.76 -45.77 -23.75
C VAL A 546 -7.85 -44.56 -23.68
N LYS A 547 -8.41 -43.40 -23.36
CA LYS A 547 -7.66 -42.21 -22.96
C LYS A 547 -7.90 -41.95 -21.48
N ILE A 548 -6.81 -41.77 -20.76
CA ILE A 548 -6.80 -41.60 -19.31
C ILE A 548 -6.09 -40.29 -18.99
N LYS A 549 -6.73 -39.47 -18.17
CA LYS A 549 -6.16 -38.23 -17.64
C LYS A 549 -5.65 -38.48 -16.23
N VAL A 550 -4.37 -38.16 -15.99
CA VAL A 550 -3.72 -38.22 -14.68
C VAL A 550 -3.29 -36.81 -14.28
N THR A 551 -3.69 -36.32 -13.11
CA THR A 551 -3.25 -34.99 -12.62
C THR A 551 -1.75 -34.97 -12.30
N LYS A 552 -1.12 -33.80 -12.37
CA LYS A 552 0.32 -33.64 -12.05
C LYS A 552 0.68 -34.06 -10.61
N ASP A 553 -0.27 -34.06 -9.68
CA ASP A 553 -0.06 -34.55 -8.32
C ASP A 553 -0.29 -36.07 -8.17
N GLY A 554 -0.72 -36.75 -9.24
CA GLY A 554 -0.97 -38.19 -9.26
C GLY A 554 -2.20 -38.67 -8.50
N LYS A 555 -3.02 -37.77 -7.94
CA LYS A 555 -4.20 -38.15 -7.13
C LYS A 555 -5.41 -38.56 -7.97
N MET A 556 -5.66 -37.86 -9.08
CA MET A 556 -6.83 -38.10 -9.91
C MET A 556 -6.43 -38.85 -11.17
N ILE A 557 -7.02 -40.02 -11.37
CA ILE A 557 -6.86 -40.87 -12.54
C ILE A 557 -8.24 -41.14 -13.13
N GLU A 558 -8.57 -40.48 -14.24
CA GLU A 558 -9.89 -40.50 -14.85
C GLU A 558 -9.82 -41.04 -16.29
N GLU A 559 -10.66 -42.02 -16.62
CA GLU A 559 -10.86 -42.43 -18.01
C GLU A 559 -11.78 -41.42 -18.69
N THR A 560 -11.28 -40.71 -19.70
CA THR A 560 -12.03 -39.68 -20.42
C THR A 560 -12.68 -40.20 -21.70
N GLU A 561 -12.13 -41.28 -22.25
CA GLU A 561 -12.63 -41.87 -23.49
C GLU A 561 -12.36 -43.37 -23.54
N ARG A 562 -13.34 -44.13 -24.02
CA ARG A 562 -13.20 -45.56 -24.35
C ARG A 562 -13.82 -45.83 -25.71
N VAL A 563 -13.07 -46.54 -26.56
CA VAL A 563 -13.49 -46.91 -27.92
C VAL A 563 -12.99 -48.31 -28.24
N LEU A 564 -13.73 -49.07 -29.03
CA LEU A 564 -13.20 -50.27 -29.69
C LEU A 564 -11.98 -49.91 -30.53
N ARG A 565 -11.00 -50.80 -30.62
CA ARG A 565 -9.93 -50.64 -31.59
C ARG A 565 -10.49 -50.75 -33.01
N GLU A 566 -9.86 -50.05 -33.96
CA GLU A 566 -10.31 -50.01 -35.36
C GLU A 566 -10.37 -51.41 -35.98
N ASP A 567 -9.40 -52.29 -35.69
CA ASP A 567 -9.36 -53.66 -36.19
C ASP A 567 -10.53 -54.51 -35.68
N VAL A 568 -10.89 -54.36 -34.40
CA VAL A 568 -12.04 -55.04 -33.80
C VAL A 568 -13.36 -54.49 -34.34
N ALA A 569 -13.49 -53.17 -34.43
CA ALA A 569 -14.66 -52.52 -35.02
C ALA A 569 -14.84 -52.94 -36.50
N ARG A 570 -13.74 -53.06 -37.24
CA ARG A 570 -13.72 -53.53 -38.64
C ARG A 570 -14.16 -54.98 -38.74
N GLU A 571 -13.69 -55.87 -37.87
CA GLU A 571 -14.13 -57.27 -37.87
C GLU A 571 -15.63 -57.39 -37.62
N ILE A 572 -16.14 -56.65 -36.62
CA ILE A 572 -17.57 -56.60 -36.30
C ILE A 572 -18.36 -56.05 -37.50
N ALA A 573 -17.91 -54.94 -38.11
CA ALA A 573 -18.55 -54.34 -39.27
C ALA A 573 -18.60 -55.33 -40.45
N VAL A 574 -17.47 -55.97 -40.79
CA VAL A 574 -17.38 -56.95 -41.88
C VAL A 574 -18.32 -58.13 -41.66
N LYS A 575 -18.42 -58.62 -40.42
CA LYS A 575 -19.36 -59.69 -40.09
C LYS A 575 -20.81 -59.25 -40.30
N ARG A 576 -21.19 -58.06 -39.82
CA ARG A 576 -22.55 -57.52 -39.95
C ARG A 576 -22.95 -57.22 -41.40
N ILE A 577 -22.08 -56.63 -42.21
CA ILE A 577 -22.40 -56.34 -43.61
C ILE A 577 -22.60 -57.62 -44.43
N LYS A 578 -21.88 -58.71 -44.09
CA LYS A 578 -22.04 -60.01 -44.74
C LYS A 578 -23.36 -60.70 -44.37
N GLU A 579 -23.90 -60.44 -43.19
CA GLU A 579 -25.26 -60.87 -42.82
C GLU A 579 -26.33 -60.17 -43.68
N ILE A 580 -26.05 -58.94 -44.13
CA ILE A 580 -26.95 -58.13 -44.96
C ILE A 580 -26.91 -58.57 -46.43
N ASP A 581 -25.70 -58.75 -46.97
CA ASP A 581 -25.41 -59.28 -48.31
C ASP A 581 -24.07 -60.04 -48.27
N GLU A 582 -24.09 -61.33 -48.58
CA GLU A 582 -22.91 -62.22 -48.51
C GLU A 582 -21.74 -61.70 -49.37
N THR A 583 -22.03 -60.95 -50.43
CA THR A 583 -21.05 -60.37 -51.35
C THR A 583 -20.59 -58.96 -50.95
N ALA A 584 -21.05 -58.43 -49.81
CA ALA A 584 -20.71 -57.09 -49.35
C ALA A 584 -19.24 -56.94 -48.96
N GLU A 585 -18.64 -55.85 -49.45
CA GLU A 585 -17.31 -55.38 -49.06
C GLU A 585 -17.41 -54.07 -48.28
N LEU A 586 -16.63 -53.95 -47.21
CA LEU A 586 -16.46 -52.71 -46.47
C LEU A 586 -15.65 -51.71 -47.30
N ARG A 587 -16.22 -50.54 -47.58
CA ARG A 587 -15.56 -49.45 -48.33
C ARG A 587 -14.84 -48.49 -47.42
N SER A 588 -15.45 -48.11 -46.30
CA SER A 588 -14.86 -47.18 -45.34
C SER A 588 -15.29 -47.53 -43.92
N LEU A 589 -14.41 -47.25 -42.95
CA LEU A 589 -14.71 -47.29 -41.53
C LEU A 589 -14.10 -46.06 -40.89
N LYS A 590 -14.90 -45.23 -40.23
CA LYS A 590 -14.45 -44.01 -39.57
C LYS A 590 -15.08 -43.89 -38.19
N LEU A 591 -14.29 -43.45 -37.23
CA LEU A 591 -14.79 -43.07 -35.91
C LEU A 591 -15.21 -41.59 -35.97
N GLU A 592 -16.51 -41.34 -35.88
CA GLU A 592 -17.07 -40.01 -35.64
C GLU A 592 -17.46 -39.95 -34.16
N ASP A 593 -18.75 -39.79 -33.83
CA ASP A 593 -19.26 -40.04 -32.47
C ASP A 593 -19.34 -41.55 -32.18
N ASP A 594 -19.70 -42.32 -33.22
CA ASP A 594 -19.77 -43.78 -33.28
C ASP A 594 -19.01 -44.29 -34.51
N TRP A 595 -18.81 -45.60 -34.62
CA TRP A 595 -18.14 -46.20 -35.78
C TRP A 595 -19.08 -46.24 -36.98
N VAL A 596 -18.74 -45.50 -38.03
CA VAL A 596 -19.49 -45.44 -39.28
C VAL A 596 -18.83 -46.34 -40.32
N ALA A 597 -19.54 -47.37 -40.74
CA ALA A 597 -19.11 -48.34 -41.73
C ALA A 597 -19.93 -48.22 -43.02
N GLU A 598 -19.30 -47.87 -44.13
CA GLU A 598 -19.95 -47.85 -45.46
C GLU A 598 -19.60 -49.12 -46.22
N PHE A 599 -20.57 -49.75 -46.87
CA PHE A 599 -20.37 -51.01 -47.58
C PHE A 599 -21.09 -51.05 -48.92
N GLN A 600 -20.59 -51.92 -49.81
CA GLN A 600 -21.19 -52.19 -51.10
C GLN A 600 -21.10 -53.68 -51.40
N GLY A 601 -22.25 -54.33 -51.60
CA GLY A 601 -22.38 -55.69 -52.11
C GLY A 601 -22.95 -55.74 -53.51
N GLY A 602 -23.17 -56.95 -54.00
CA GLY A 602 -23.77 -57.21 -55.31
C GLY A 602 -25.24 -56.81 -55.35
N THR A 603 -25.98 -57.00 -54.25
CA THR A 603 -27.41 -56.72 -54.15
C THR A 603 -27.77 -55.54 -53.28
N LYS A 604 -26.97 -55.22 -52.26
CA LYS A 604 -27.24 -54.12 -51.33
C LYS A 604 -26.03 -53.20 -51.16
N VAL A 605 -26.30 -51.94 -50.84
CA VAL A 605 -25.31 -50.89 -50.55
C VAL A 605 -25.84 -50.03 -49.40
N GLY A 606 -24.99 -49.55 -48.52
CA GLY A 606 -25.47 -48.78 -47.38
C GLY A 606 -24.41 -48.38 -46.36
N LYS A 607 -24.90 -47.89 -45.22
CA LYS A 607 -24.12 -47.49 -44.05
C LYS A 607 -24.64 -48.18 -42.80
N LEU A 608 -23.72 -48.62 -41.95
CA LEU A 608 -23.97 -49.07 -40.58
C LEU A 608 -23.34 -48.07 -39.60
N VAL A 609 -24.07 -47.76 -38.53
CA VAL A 609 -23.52 -47.05 -37.37
C VAL A 609 -23.42 -48.05 -36.23
N LEU A 610 -22.20 -48.31 -35.78
CA LEU A 610 -21.89 -49.22 -34.68
C LEU A 610 -21.51 -48.45 -33.43
N ASP A 611 -22.04 -48.83 -32.27
CA ASP A 611 -21.68 -48.24 -30.99
C ASP A 611 -20.17 -48.26 -30.78
N ARG A 612 -19.61 -47.11 -30.42
CA ARG A 612 -18.16 -46.92 -30.25
C ARG A 612 -17.51 -47.87 -29.23
N VAL A 613 -18.25 -48.35 -28.22
CA VAL A 613 -17.72 -49.20 -27.12
C VAL A 613 -18.07 -50.67 -27.30
N THR A 614 -19.31 -50.97 -27.69
CA THR A 614 -19.82 -52.36 -27.75
C THR A 614 -19.70 -52.95 -29.15
N GLY A 615 -19.81 -52.13 -30.18
CA GLY A 615 -19.89 -52.55 -31.59
C GLY A 615 -21.30 -52.99 -32.00
N GLU A 616 -22.32 -52.74 -31.18
CA GLU A 616 -23.71 -53.03 -31.53
C GLU A 616 -24.23 -52.08 -32.60
N VAL A 617 -25.06 -52.58 -33.52
CA VAL A 617 -25.64 -51.76 -34.58
C VAL A 617 -26.69 -50.82 -33.97
N LYS A 618 -26.43 -49.51 -34.05
CA LYS A 618 -27.36 -48.45 -33.66
C LYS A 618 -28.28 -48.06 -34.80
N GLU A 619 -27.74 -47.98 -36.00
CA GLU A 619 -28.46 -47.55 -37.20
C GLU A 619 -28.00 -48.35 -38.42
N GLU A 620 -28.96 -48.69 -39.27
CA GLU A 620 -28.76 -49.41 -40.53
C GLU A 620 -29.55 -48.70 -41.64
N ASP A 621 -28.85 -48.08 -42.59
CA ASP A 621 -29.45 -47.50 -43.79
C ASP A 621 -28.95 -48.27 -45.02
N VAL A 622 -29.83 -49.14 -45.52
CA VAL A 622 -29.49 -50.14 -46.53
C VAL A 622 -30.45 -50.05 -47.70
N LEU A 623 -29.88 -49.95 -48.89
CA LEU A 623 -30.59 -49.84 -50.15
C LEU A 623 -30.20 -51.00 -51.06
N PHE A 624 -31.11 -51.45 -51.90
CA PHE A 624 -30.79 -52.33 -53.01
C PHE A 624 -29.95 -51.58 -54.06
N THR A 625 -29.00 -52.30 -54.66
CA THR A 625 -28.23 -51.79 -55.79
C THR A 625 -29.11 -51.66 -57.03
N GLU A 626 -28.79 -50.72 -57.90
CA GLU A 626 -29.51 -50.53 -59.16
C GLU A 626 -29.53 -51.82 -60.00
N VAL A 627 -28.42 -52.57 -60.00
CA VAL A 627 -28.28 -53.86 -60.68
C VAL A 627 -29.23 -54.92 -60.12
N ALA A 628 -29.37 -55.01 -58.79
CA ALA A 628 -30.29 -55.98 -58.18
C ALA A 628 -31.75 -55.63 -58.44
N LEU A 629 -32.11 -54.35 -58.40
CA LEU A 629 -33.46 -53.89 -58.72
C LEU A 629 -33.78 -54.12 -60.21
N GLU A 630 -32.83 -53.87 -61.10
CA GLU A 630 -32.94 -54.17 -62.53
C GLU A 630 -33.17 -55.67 -62.77
N ASN A 631 -32.34 -56.53 -62.17
CA ASN A 631 -32.47 -57.98 -62.31
C ASN A 631 -33.79 -58.51 -61.74
N SER A 632 -34.21 -58.01 -60.57
CA SER A 632 -35.48 -58.36 -59.95
C SER A 632 -36.66 -57.97 -60.83
N PHE A 633 -36.62 -56.77 -61.43
CA PHE A 633 -37.66 -56.32 -62.34
C PHE A 633 -37.69 -57.10 -63.66
N HIS A 634 -36.51 -57.44 -64.22
CA HIS A 634 -36.43 -58.33 -65.35
C HIS A 634 -37.07 -59.68 -65.05
N GLU A 635 -36.72 -60.33 -63.94
CA GLU A 635 -37.35 -61.58 -63.54
C GLU A 635 -38.86 -61.44 -63.38
N HIS A 636 -39.33 -60.37 -62.74
CA HIS A 636 -40.74 -60.09 -62.59
C HIS A 636 -41.45 -60.01 -63.95
N ILE A 637 -40.87 -59.30 -64.92
CA ILE A 637 -41.44 -59.21 -66.28
C ILE A 637 -41.46 -60.57 -66.97
N ARG A 638 -40.38 -61.36 -66.89
CA ARG A 638 -40.34 -62.71 -67.47
C ARG A 638 -41.43 -63.61 -66.86
N LYS A 639 -41.57 -63.59 -65.54
CA LYS A 639 -42.55 -64.42 -64.80
C LYS A 639 -44.00 -64.00 -65.08
N VAL A 640 -44.29 -62.70 -65.14
CA VAL A 640 -45.66 -62.18 -65.26
C VAL A 640 -46.13 -62.08 -66.71
N TYR A 641 -45.25 -61.71 -67.64
CA TYR A 641 -45.61 -61.43 -69.03
C TYR A 641 -45.03 -62.41 -70.05
N GLY A 642 -44.19 -63.36 -69.62
CA GLY A 642 -43.63 -64.40 -70.50
C GLY A 642 -42.59 -63.90 -71.50
N GLU A 643 -42.01 -62.73 -71.27
CA GLU A 643 -40.96 -62.15 -72.13
C GLU A 643 -39.65 -62.94 -71.99
N THR A 644 -38.97 -63.20 -73.10
CA THR A 644 -37.71 -63.97 -73.13
C THR A 644 -36.49 -63.08 -73.34
N GLU A 645 -36.64 -61.98 -74.06
CA GLU A 645 -35.56 -61.01 -74.35
C GLU A 645 -35.93 -59.67 -73.74
N LEU A 646 -35.16 -59.24 -72.73
CA LEU A 646 -35.37 -57.98 -72.02
C LEU A 646 -34.10 -57.14 -72.08
N ARG A 647 -34.26 -55.85 -72.35
CA ARG A 647 -33.16 -54.87 -72.32
C ARG A 647 -33.59 -53.61 -71.59
N THR A 648 -32.87 -53.23 -70.55
CA THR A 648 -33.08 -51.93 -69.89
C THR A 648 -32.67 -50.80 -70.83
N GLU A 649 -33.58 -49.87 -71.07
CA GLU A 649 -33.31 -48.66 -71.86
C GLU A 649 -32.92 -47.49 -70.97
N LYS A 650 -33.55 -47.37 -69.81
CA LYS A 650 -33.34 -46.25 -68.91
C LYS A 650 -33.54 -46.72 -67.48
N LEU A 651 -32.61 -46.36 -66.61
CA LEU A 651 -32.73 -46.46 -65.16
C LEU A 651 -32.37 -45.10 -64.59
N THR A 652 -33.22 -44.57 -63.71
CA THR A 652 -33.00 -43.27 -63.06
C THR A 652 -33.26 -43.39 -61.58
N HIS A 653 -32.25 -43.08 -60.77
CA HIS A 653 -32.28 -43.25 -59.33
C HIS A 653 -32.54 -41.91 -58.65
N TYR A 654 -33.64 -41.85 -57.90
CA TYR A 654 -34.01 -40.72 -57.06
C TYR A 654 -33.58 -41.01 -55.61
N LYS A 655 -32.28 -40.82 -55.33
CA LYS A 655 -31.66 -41.18 -54.03
C LYS A 655 -32.37 -40.57 -52.84
N ASP A 656 -32.70 -39.27 -52.90
CA ASP A 656 -33.37 -38.56 -51.80
C ASP A 656 -34.80 -39.03 -51.53
N GLN A 657 -35.41 -39.73 -52.49
CA GLN A 657 -36.80 -40.23 -52.41
C GLN A 657 -36.87 -41.75 -52.28
N ASN A 658 -35.72 -42.44 -52.19
CA ASN A 658 -35.61 -43.90 -52.03
C ASN A 658 -36.40 -44.71 -53.07
N TYR A 659 -36.36 -44.30 -54.34
CA TYR A 659 -36.92 -45.12 -55.42
C TYR A 659 -36.12 -44.98 -56.71
N ILE A 660 -36.27 -45.98 -57.58
CA ILE A 660 -35.82 -45.91 -58.98
C ILE A 660 -37.01 -45.89 -59.93
N HIS A 661 -36.82 -45.26 -61.09
CA HIS A 661 -37.61 -45.50 -62.28
C HIS A 661 -36.82 -46.35 -63.26
N ILE A 662 -37.44 -47.42 -63.75
CA ILE A 662 -36.83 -48.31 -64.73
C ILE A 662 -37.74 -48.51 -65.93
N LYS A 663 -37.15 -48.42 -67.13
CA LYS A 663 -37.77 -48.69 -68.43
C LYS A 663 -37.05 -49.88 -69.07
N VAL A 664 -37.80 -50.93 -69.36
CA VAL A 664 -37.32 -52.18 -69.97
C VAL A 664 -38.05 -52.43 -71.28
N ALA A 665 -37.30 -52.70 -72.34
CA ALA A 665 -37.82 -53.14 -73.63
C ALA A 665 -37.95 -54.68 -73.66
N GLY A 666 -39.15 -55.17 -73.98
CA GLY A 666 -39.40 -56.58 -74.33
C GLY A 666 -39.61 -56.75 -75.84
N LYS A 667 -40.24 -57.85 -76.25
CA LYS A 667 -40.46 -58.17 -77.68
C LYS A 667 -41.50 -57.26 -78.34
N ASP A 668 -42.62 -57.03 -77.66
CA ASP A 668 -43.77 -56.28 -78.20
C ASP A 668 -44.16 -55.07 -77.34
N TYR A 669 -43.59 -54.92 -76.14
CA TYR A 669 -43.94 -53.87 -75.16
C TYR A 669 -42.71 -53.24 -74.49
N PHE A 670 -42.85 -51.97 -74.12
CA PHE A 670 -42.04 -51.32 -73.09
C PHE A 670 -42.73 -51.45 -71.73
N TYR A 671 -41.94 -51.78 -70.71
CA TYR A 671 -42.35 -51.92 -69.31
C TYR A 671 -41.73 -50.81 -68.48
N TYR A 672 -42.52 -50.15 -67.67
CA TYR A 672 -42.10 -49.07 -66.78
C TYR A 672 -42.42 -49.46 -65.34
N ALA A 673 -41.51 -49.21 -64.42
CA ALA A 673 -41.78 -49.35 -63.00
C ALA A 673 -41.13 -48.28 -62.16
N ARG A 674 -41.81 -47.96 -61.05
CA ARG A 674 -41.24 -47.27 -59.90
C ARG A 674 -41.01 -48.33 -58.83
N ILE A 675 -39.78 -48.46 -58.37
CA ILE A 675 -39.37 -49.50 -57.42
C ILE A 675 -38.74 -48.83 -56.21
N ASP A 676 -39.24 -49.16 -55.02
CA ASP A 676 -38.70 -48.69 -53.74
C ASP A 676 -37.29 -49.28 -53.52
N THR A 677 -36.29 -48.43 -53.27
CA THR A 677 -34.89 -48.88 -53.15
C THR A 677 -34.59 -49.53 -51.81
N ARG A 678 -35.40 -49.36 -50.76
CA ARG A 678 -35.22 -50.00 -49.45
C ARG A 678 -35.78 -51.42 -49.43
N THR A 679 -36.94 -51.59 -50.03
CA THR A 679 -37.72 -52.84 -49.96
C THR A 679 -37.64 -53.67 -51.24
N GLY A 680 -37.20 -53.09 -52.35
CA GLY A 680 -37.23 -53.71 -53.67
C GLY A 680 -38.63 -53.91 -54.24
N LYS A 681 -39.67 -53.37 -53.58
CA LYS A 681 -41.06 -53.53 -54.01
C LYS A 681 -41.39 -52.60 -55.17
N ILE A 682 -42.07 -53.15 -56.18
CA ILE A 682 -42.63 -52.36 -57.28
C ILE A 682 -43.81 -51.55 -56.74
N ILE A 683 -43.65 -50.23 -56.64
CA ILE A 683 -44.67 -49.29 -56.16
C ILE A 683 -45.75 -49.10 -57.23
N SER A 684 -45.34 -48.96 -58.49
CA SER A 684 -46.27 -48.77 -59.62
C SER A 684 -45.64 -49.28 -60.91
N GLN A 685 -46.43 -49.94 -61.74
CA GLN A 685 -45.99 -50.52 -63.00
C GLN A 685 -46.98 -50.23 -64.13
N ASP A 686 -46.45 -49.94 -65.31
CA ASP A 686 -47.23 -49.72 -66.53
C ASP A 686 -46.54 -50.37 -67.75
N ARG A 687 -47.29 -50.56 -68.84
CA ARG A 687 -46.75 -51.04 -70.11
C ARG A 687 -47.34 -50.32 -71.33
N ALA A 688 -46.53 -50.15 -72.37
CA ALA A 688 -46.94 -49.58 -73.66
C ALA A 688 -46.47 -50.45 -74.84
N PRO A 689 -47.31 -50.69 -75.86
CA PRO A 689 -46.90 -51.46 -77.04
C PRO A 689 -45.80 -50.72 -77.81
N MET A 690 -44.88 -51.48 -78.44
CA MET A 690 -43.78 -50.91 -79.23
C MET A 690 -44.24 -50.43 -80.62
N ARG A 691 -45.24 -51.10 -81.22
CA ARG A 691 -45.75 -50.82 -82.57
C ARG A 691 -47.28 -50.70 -82.58
N GLY A 692 -47.84 -49.88 -83.48
CA GLY A 692 -49.28 -49.63 -83.62
C GLY A 692 -49.65 -48.13 -83.64
N LEU A 693 -50.87 -47.81 -84.08
CA LEU A 693 -51.37 -46.43 -84.26
C LEU A 693 -51.36 -45.59 -82.96
N THR A 694 -51.62 -46.21 -81.80
CA THR A 694 -51.66 -45.54 -80.49
C THR A 694 -50.41 -45.73 -79.64
N ALA A 695 -49.43 -46.50 -80.13
CA ALA A 695 -48.21 -46.85 -79.39
C ALA A 695 -47.38 -45.63 -79.00
N LYS A 696 -47.13 -44.71 -79.96
CA LYS A 696 -46.34 -43.49 -79.72
C LYS A 696 -46.95 -42.57 -78.66
N LEU A 697 -48.28 -42.39 -78.68
CA LEU A 697 -48.99 -41.56 -77.70
C LEU A 697 -48.90 -42.15 -76.29
N LYS A 698 -49.09 -43.47 -76.15
CA LYS A 698 -49.02 -44.14 -74.84
C LYS A 698 -47.58 -44.19 -74.29
N GLN A 699 -46.57 -44.37 -75.15
CA GLN A 699 -45.17 -44.29 -74.76
C GLN A 699 -44.84 -42.90 -74.20
N LEU A 700 -45.23 -41.82 -74.90
CA LEU A 700 -44.96 -40.45 -74.48
C LEU A 700 -45.64 -40.09 -73.14
N GLN A 701 -46.84 -40.63 -72.88
CA GLN A 701 -47.51 -40.48 -71.59
C GLN A 701 -46.75 -41.18 -70.44
N LEU A 702 -46.31 -42.42 -70.65
CA LEU A 702 -45.56 -43.16 -69.62
C LEU A 702 -44.15 -42.59 -69.41
N GLU A 703 -43.48 -42.15 -70.48
CA GLU A 703 -42.17 -41.49 -70.38
C GLU A 703 -42.24 -40.20 -69.55
N ASN A 704 -43.36 -39.45 -69.59
CA ASN A 704 -43.56 -38.29 -68.70
C ASN A 704 -43.88 -38.70 -67.25
N LYS A 705 -44.60 -39.80 -67.04
CA LYS A 705 -44.94 -40.31 -65.70
C LYS A 705 -43.74 -40.91 -64.96
N TYR A 706 -42.83 -41.55 -65.69
CA TYR A 706 -41.62 -42.22 -65.19
C TYR A 706 -40.33 -41.52 -65.65
N LYS A 707 -40.41 -40.21 -65.89
CA LYS A 707 -39.27 -39.38 -66.24
C LYS A 707 -38.33 -39.30 -65.07
#